data_AF-M5RU42-F1
#
_entry.id   AF-M5RU42-F1
#
_cell.length_a   1.000
_cell.length_b   1.000
_cell.length_c   1.000
_cell.angle_alpha   90.00
_cell.angle_beta   90.00
_cell.angle_gamma   90.00
#
_symmetry.space_group_name_H-M   'P 1'
#
loop_
_entity.id
_entity.type
_entity.pdbx_description
1 polymer ?
#
loop_
_entity_poly.entity_id
_entity_poly.type
_entity_poly.pdbx_seq_one_letter_code
_entity_poly.pdbx_strand_id
1 'polypeptide(L)'
;MMIFRLTFCLIVACFVCRPLLLQAEMLRRATPLDQQLKAADPDFLAEQVRLRGDARRGALVFFKSAAGCVNCHSSGDQASPLGPNLAEQGTNLTDEHLIESLLFPSRHIRKGFETVSLLTVDGQVHVGLIADEDDQQIRMRLSNDLTRDFAVLQEDVEQRNVNSKSLMPDGLIGSLKDQREFLDLARYVIEVARGGKSRASQLRPSPEELRIVDDSIDLDHAGIIKGLRSRDFEAGEAIYHGYCFDCHGSDGNTPSLSTARAFGTDKLKFGADPYQMFMTLTKGNGLMAPMSHLTPKERYQVVHYIREAFMKGNNPDYVKVTSELLKSLPTGTKDGTEIENVQRDFGPALASQLRRDFPSVLNIRLGETTIAYNLHAMDQADVWSGGFLDLSETQHVRPRGEGTANPDGESIRGLAGWRWGHNGTLDYSRKGLLPRGPMPAEWMDYHGHYLHNDRVTLSYSIDGREILESPRELDHRAGSEVIVHEMNIGPGGELVLAIAENAKIATAIVRGDAHDLTIQPDDKDRLVLRIPADTRSRTLQVFRAEGSDRSSLHAIANAYTPTTNLASLTTGGSRLWPDELETVGYLGLEQGGYALDTITIPESTPWNTWFRTSALDFFPDGRMALATHGGDIWIVSGIDDDLLQVRWKRFAAGLYEPFGVKIVNGQIYVTCKDRLTRLHDQDGNGEADFYESFCADIDVSTNFHAFNFDLQTDDEGNFYYAKSGHGADFSLPGAVFKISPDGKHREVFSTGFRTPNGLGSMPGGRITASDNQGQWTPASKINLLKPGGFYGWVPTYSIPGKWAPDGGKIDITKVVPPTSFDPPLVWMPQVFDNSSGGQIWVDDPRFGPLAGHLLHTSFGRGWMSYLMIQDVGDISQAAIVNLPYDFSTGIMRGRVNPADGQVYATGLQGWNGGGRVGLEEKGLQRLRYTGRPHRMVTDASVQPDGLLLSFNFQLDPEVATNVASYDATQWNYHWSRNYGSDQFSVKTDKVGVDKVAIQSATVDNSGSAVKLQIDDMQPADQLHLILHLRDRNGDAFDEEIYWTINRVPEVENNRAK
;
A
#
# COMPACT_ATOMS: atom_id res chain seq x y z
N MET A 1 -46.38 -31.24 -4.94
CA MET A 1 -46.59 -30.05 -4.07
C MET A 1 -45.45 -29.76 -3.08
N MET A 2 -44.53 -30.69 -2.78
CA MET A 2 -43.34 -30.41 -1.92
C MET A 2 -42.17 -29.73 -2.66
N ILE A 3 -42.01 -29.95 -3.97
CA ILE A 3 -40.90 -29.36 -4.75
C ILE A 3 -41.12 -27.86 -5.01
N PHE A 4 -42.38 -27.40 -5.11
CA PHE A 4 -42.69 -25.97 -5.29
C PHE A 4 -42.50 -25.13 -4.02
N ARG A 5 -42.51 -25.72 -2.81
CA ARG A 5 -42.28 -24.98 -1.56
C ARG A 5 -40.80 -24.77 -1.23
N LEU A 6 -39.91 -25.67 -1.62
CA LEU A 6 -38.46 -25.49 -1.43
C LEU A 6 -37.87 -24.45 -2.39
N THR A 7 -38.35 -24.39 -3.64
CA THR A 7 -37.91 -23.36 -4.60
C THR A 7 -38.43 -21.98 -4.22
N PHE A 8 -39.62 -21.88 -3.62
CA PHE A 8 -40.18 -20.59 -3.17
C PHE A 8 -39.44 -20.04 -1.93
N CYS A 9 -39.01 -20.89 -0.99
CA CYS A 9 -38.21 -20.44 0.17
C CYS A 9 -36.78 -20.00 -0.21
N LEU A 10 -36.13 -20.65 -1.18
CA LEU A 10 -34.81 -20.22 -1.68
C LEU A 10 -34.89 -18.95 -2.53
N ILE A 11 -35.96 -18.78 -3.33
CA ILE A 11 -36.16 -17.58 -4.13
C ILE A 11 -36.52 -16.38 -3.24
N VAL A 12 -37.37 -16.54 -2.22
CA VAL A 12 -37.73 -15.45 -1.29
C VAL A 12 -36.55 -15.00 -0.42
N ALA A 13 -35.65 -15.91 0.00
CA ALA A 13 -34.41 -15.54 0.70
C ALA A 13 -33.46 -14.73 -0.21
N CYS A 14 -33.33 -15.09 -1.49
CA CYS A 14 -32.51 -14.35 -2.45
C CYS A 14 -33.10 -12.99 -2.87
N PHE A 15 -34.43 -12.82 -2.86
CA PHE A 15 -35.07 -11.55 -3.25
C PHE A 15 -35.15 -10.51 -2.12
N VAL A 16 -35.12 -10.92 -0.85
CA VAL A 16 -35.11 -10.00 0.30
C VAL A 16 -33.68 -9.59 0.70
N CYS A 17 -32.67 -10.46 0.55
CA CYS A 17 -31.28 -10.12 0.87
C CYS A 17 -30.58 -9.24 -0.18
N ARG A 18 -30.96 -9.32 -1.46
CA ARG A 18 -30.34 -8.53 -2.53
C ARG A 18 -30.45 -7.00 -2.35
N PRO A 19 -31.63 -6.42 -2.04
CA PRO A 19 -31.74 -4.96 -1.85
C PRO A 19 -30.97 -4.47 -0.62
N LEU A 20 -30.97 -5.23 0.48
CA LEU A 20 -30.21 -4.92 1.70
C LEU A 20 -28.70 -4.94 1.48
N LEU A 21 -28.19 -5.93 0.75
CA LEU A 21 -26.76 -6.01 0.39
C LEU A 21 -26.32 -4.86 -0.52
N LEU A 22 -27.14 -4.53 -1.53
CA LEU A 22 -26.89 -3.40 -2.43
C LEU A 22 -26.91 -2.05 -1.67
N GLN A 23 -27.83 -1.86 -0.73
CA GLN A 23 -27.91 -0.64 0.09
C GLN A 23 -26.71 -0.51 1.03
N ALA A 24 -26.37 -1.58 1.76
CA ALA A 24 -25.19 -1.61 2.62
C ALA A 24 -23.90 -1.31 1.84
N GLU A 25 -23.80 -1.85 0.62
CA GLU A 25 -22.67 -1.57 -0.26
C GLU A 25 -22.60 -0.10 -0.72
N MET A 26 -23.76 0.56 -0.92
CA MET A 26 -23.79 1.99 -1.24
C MET A 26 -23.36 2.86 -0.05
N LEU A 27 -23.73 2.51 1.19
CA LEU A 27 -23.39 3.29 2.38
C LEU A 27 -21.89 3.31 2.69
N ARG A 28 -21.17 2.26 2.29
CA ARG A 28 -19.72 2.16 2.52
C ARG A 28 -18.88 2.92 1.50
N ARG A 29 -19.43 3.22 0.33
CA ARG A 29 -18.65 3.76 -0.80
C ARG A 29 -18.63 5.28 -0.78
N ALA A 30 -17.48 5.84 -1.15
CA ALA A 30 -17.39 7.26 -1.43
C ALA A 30 -18.25 7.65 -2.63
N THR A 31 -18.64 8.93 -2.66
CA THR A 31 -19.26 9.51 -3.85
C THR A 31 -18.27 9.46 -5.02
N PRO A 32 -18.66 8.99 -6.23
CA PRO A 32 -17.77 8.96 -7.38
C PRO A 32 -17.16 10.33 -7.72
N LEU A 33 -15.93 10.36 -8.25
CA LEU A 33 -15.21 11.61 -8.54
C LEU A 33 -16.00 12.56 -9.43
N ASP A 34 -16.70 12.05 -10.46
CA ASP A 34 -17.50 12.89 -11.36
C ASP A 34 -18.64 13.62 -10.63
N GLN A 35 -19.28 12.94 -9.67
CA GLN A 35 -20.31 13.53 -8.82
C GLN A 35 -19.72 14.53 -7.84
N GLN A 36 -18.56 14.23 -7.25
CA GLN A 36 -17.84 15.18 -6.38
C GLN A 36 -17.48 16.47 -7.13
N LEU A 37 -16.92 16.36 -8.34
CA LEU A 37 -16.58 17.50 -9.19
C LEU A 37 -17.81 18.30 -9.60
N LYS A 38 -18.92 17.65 -9.97
CA LYS A 38 -20.17 18.32 -10.32
C LYS A 38 -20.84 19.02 -9.14
N ALA A 39 -20.62 18.52 -7.92
CA ALA A 39 -21.16 19.09 -6.69
C ALA A 39 -20.29 20.24 -6.12
N ALA A 40 -19.02 20.32 -6.52
CA ALA A 40 -18.10 21.36 -6.08
C ALA A 40 -18.46 22.73 -6.69
N ASP A 41 -18.16 23.80 -5.96
CA ASP A 41 -18.35 25.17 -6.43
C ASP A 41 -17.42 25.45 -7.64
N PRO A 42 -17.96 25.92 -8.79
CA PRO A 42 -17.15 26.26 -9.95
C PRO A 42 -16.03 27.28 -9.68
N ASP A 43 -16.25 28.26 -8.80
CA ASP A 43 -15.24 29.26 -8.44
C ASP A 43 -14.08 28.60 -7.67
N PHE A 44 -14.42 27.70 -6.75
CA PHE A 44 -13.44 26.90 -6.01
C PHE A 44 -12.64 26.01 -6.99
N LEU A 45 -13.31 25.29 -7.89
CA LEU A 45 -12.62 24.46 -8.89
C LEU A 45 -11.70 25.30 -9.78
N ALA A 46 -12.15 26.46 -10.25
CA ALA A 46 -11.32 27.36 -11.04
C ALA A 46 -10.08 27.82 -10.27
N GLU A 47 -10.21 28.11 -8.98
CA GLU A 47 -9.08 28.41 -8.11
C GLU A 47 -8.14 27.20 -7.96
N GLN A 48 -8.67 26.01 -7.72
CA GLN A 48 -7.87 24.78 -7.63
C GLN A 48 -7.10 24.52 -8.92
N VAL A 49 -7.72 24.69 -10.09
CA VAL A 49 -7.07 24.56 -11.40
C VAL A 49 -5.94 25.58 -11.56
N ARG A 50 -6.15 26.83 -11.10
CA ARG A 50 -5.14 27.88 -11.17
C ARG A 50 -3.91 27.59 -10.31
N LEU A 51 -4.14 27.08 -9.10
CA LEU A 51 -3.09 26.84 -8.09
C LEU A 51 -2.36 25.51 -8.28
N ARG A 52 -3.07 24.46 -8.71
CA ARG A 52 -2.58 23.06 -8.63
C ARG A 52 -2.50 22.35 -9.98
N GLY A 53 -3.16 22.87 -11.01
CA GLY A 53 -3.13 22.28 -12.35
C GLY A 53 -1.82 22.57 -13.10
N ASP A 54 -1.32 21.57 -13.80
CA ASP A 54 -0.15 21.66 -14.68
C ASP A 54 -0.57 21.43 -16.14
N ALA A 55 -0.33 22.42 -16.98
CA ALA A 55 -0.73 22.38 -18.38
C ALA A 55 0.06 21.36 -19.22
N ARG A 56 1.30 21.01 -18.86
CA ARG A 56 2.09 19.99 -19.60
C ARG A 56 1.57 18.60 -19.29
N ARG A 57 1.31 18.30 -18.01
CA ARG A 57 0.64 17.04 -17.63
C ARG A 57 -0.77 16.98 -18.20
N GLY A 58 -1.50 18.09 -18.16
CA GLY A 58 -2.82 18.23 -18.76
C GLY A 58 -2.84 17.99 -20.27
N ALA A 59 -1.77 18.37 -20.96
CA ALA A 59 -1.61 18.03 -22.37
C ALA A 59 -1.52 16.51 -22.56
N LEU A 60 -0.75 15.80 -21.73
CA LEU A 60 -0.70 14.33 -21.79
C LEU A 60 -2.08 13.71 -21.57
N VAL A 61 -2.85 14.21 -20.59
CA VAL A 61 -4.24 13.77 -20.37
C VAL A 61 -5.09 14.04 -21.61
N PHE A 62 -5.02 15.24 -22.20
CA PHE A 62 -5.77 15.61 -23.40
C PHE A 62 -5.48 14.71 -24.61
N PHE A 63 -4.20 14.31 -24.80
CA PHE A 63 -3.75 13.53 -25.95
C PHE A 63 -3.81 12.01 -25.73
N LYS A 64 -3.74 11.51 -24.49
CA LYS A 64 -3.60 10.08 -24.19
C LYS A 64 -4.75 9.47 -23.39
N SER A 65 -5.53 10.27 -22.65
CA SER A 65 -6.54 9.71 -21.76
C SER A 65 -7.67 9.02 -22.53
N ALA A 66 -8.40 8.15 -21.83
CA ALA A 66 -9.60 7.51 -22.34
C ALA A 66 -10.71 8.52 -22.71
N ALA A 67 -10.67 9.73 -22.15
CA ALA A 67 -11.61 10.80 -22.50
C ALA A 67 -11.48 11.25 -23.97
N GLY A 68 -10.34 10.97 -24.62
CA GLY A 68 -10.17 11.11 -26.07
C GLY A 68 -10.35 12.53 -26.60
N CYS A 69 -10.07 13.56 -25.80
CA CYS A 69 -10.35 14.96 -26.12
C CYS A 69 -9.76 15.41 -27.48
N VAL A 70 -8.54 14.96 -27.81
CA VAL A 70 -7.87 15.23 -29.09
C VAL A 70 -8.62 14.73 -30.32
N ASN A 71 -9.46 13.69 -30.18
CA ASN A 71 -10.21 13.13 -31.30
C ASN A 71 -11.35 14.05 -31.77
N CYS A 72 -11.81 14.94 -30.88
CA CYS A 72 -12.89 15.87 -31.18
C CYS A 72 -12.40 17.31 -31.26
N HIS A 73 -11.40 17.70 -30.46
CA HIS A 73 -10.90 19.07 -30.35
C HIS A 73 -9.52 19.24 -30.96
N SER A 74 -9.34 20.28 -31.78
CA SER A 74 -8.00 20.73 -32.16
C SER A 74 -7.45 21.79 -31.20
N SER A 75 -6.12 21.80 -31.05
CA SER A 75 -5.37 22.82 -30.32
C SER A 75 -4.39 23.58 -31.23
N GLY A 76 -4.46 23.42 -32.55
CA GLY A 76 -3.52 24.03 -33.50
C GLY A 76 -4.13 24.35 -34.87
N ASP A 77 -3.35 24.24 -35.95
CA ASP A 77 -3.80 24.53 -37.32
C ASP A 77 -4.65 23.42 -37.97
N GLN A 78 -4.79 22.28 -37.31
CA GLN A 78 -5.67 21.20 -37.79
C GLN A 78 -7.14 21.58 -37.53
N ALA A 79 -7.98 21.39 -38.54
CA ALA A 79 -9.43 21.57 -38.40
C ALA A 79 -9.96 20.57 -37.38
N SER A 80 -10.72 21.08 -36.41
CA SER A 80 -11.36 20.27 -35.38
C SER A 80 -12.53 19.49 -35.99
N PRO A 81 -12.61 18.15 -35.84
CA PRO A 81 -13.65 17.36 -36.50
C PRO A 81 -15.03 17.59 -35.88
N LEU A 82 -15.18 17.68 -34.55
CA LEU A 82 -16.49 17.85 -33.91
C LEU A 82 -16.56 18.92 -32.81
N GLY A 83 -15.44 19.24 -32.15
CA GLY A 83 -15.40 20.23 -31.08
C GLY A 83 -14.95 21.60 -31.60
N PRO A 84 -15.14 22.67 -30.81
CA PRO A 84 -14.49 23.95 -31.08
C PRO A 84 -12.95 23.83 -31.08
N ASN A 85 -12.28 24.59 -31.94
CA ASN A 85 -10.82 24.74 -31.89
C ASN A 85 -10.45 25.50 -30.61
N LEU A 86 -9.80 24.80 -29.68
CA LEU A 86 -9.48 25.36 -28.37
C LEU A 86 -8.55 26.57 -28.49
N ALA A 87 -7.66 26.61 -29.49
CA ALA A 87 -6.74 27.72 -29.71
C ALA A 87 -7.39 28.99 -30.30
N GLU A 88 -8.69 28.94 -30.63
CA GLU A 88 -9.43 30.05 -31.26
C GLU A 88 -10.60 30.55 -30.38
N GLN A 89 -10.64 30.16 -29.10
CA GLN A 89 -11.71 30.58 -28.18
C GLN A 89 -11.58 32.04 -27.72
N GLY A 90 -10.36 32.57 -27.64
CA GLY A 90 -10.10 33.94 -27.19
C GLY A 90 -10.26 34.14 -25.67
N THR A 91 -10.02 35.37 -25.21
CA THR A 91 -9.98 35.71 -23.77
C THR A 91 -11.35 36.01 -23.13
N ASN A 92 -12.44 35.88 -23.89
CA ASN A 92 -13.78 36.25 -23.43
C ASN A 92 -14.45 35.15 -22.58
N LEU A 93 -13.88 33.95 -22.51
CA LEU A 93 -14.37 32.86 -21.67
C LEU A 93 -13.69 32.89 -20.31
N THR A 94 -14.47 32.73 -19.24
CA THR A 94 -13.95 32.63 -17.87
C THR A 94 -13.47 31.19 -17.59
N ASP A 95 -12.66 31.01 -16.55
CA ASP A 95 -12.16 29.67 -16.17
C ASP A 95 -13.32 28.76 -15.76
N GLU A 96 -14.28 29.34 -15.04
CA GLU A 96 -15.50 28.71 -14.55
C GLU A 96 -16.35 28.20 -15.72
N HIS A 97 -16.49 28.99 -16.79
CA HIS A 97 -17.23 28.57 -17.98
C HIS A 97 -16.58 27.39 -18.71
N LEU A 98 -15.24 27.37 -18.78
CA LEU A 98 -14.50 26.26 -19.40
C LEU A 98 -14.63 24.99 -18.55
N ILE A 99 -14.52 25.11 -17.23
CA ILE A 99 -14.70 24.00 -16.29
C ILE A 99 -16.14 23.47 -16.35
N GLU A 100 -17.13 24.36 -16.36
CA GLU A 100 -18.54 23.99 -16.49
C GLU A 100 -18.80 23.26 -17.81
N SER A 101 -18.15 23.68 -18.91
CA SER A 101 -18.27 23.01 -20.21
C SER A 101 -17.68 21.60 -20.20
N LEU A 102 -16.64 21.34 -19.40
CA LEU A 102 -16.07 20.01 -19.21
C LEU A 102 -16.99 19.10 -18.38
N LEU A 103 -17.59 19.64 -17.32
CA LEU A 103 -18.43 18.87 -16.37
C LEU A 103 -19.87 18.67 -16.87
N PHE A 104 -20.40 19.64 -17.62
CA PHE A 104 -21.79 19.72 -18.07
C PHE A 104 -21.88 20.12 -19.55
N PRO A 105 -21.38 19.28 -20.50
CA PRO A 105 -21.26 19.65 -21.91
C PRO A 105 -22.59 19.98 -22.60
N SER A 106 -23.71 19.47 -22.07
CA SER A 106 -25.06 19.76 -22.60
C SER A 106 -25.74 21.00 -21.99
N ARG A 107 -25.14 21.66 -20.97
CA ARG A 107 -25.77 22.81 -20.28
C ARG A 107 -25.79 24.07 -21.16
N HIS A 108 -24.71 24.29 -21.91
CA HIS A 108 -24.57 25.41 -22.84
C HIS A 108 -23.91 24.94 -24.14
N ILE A 109 -24.71 24.69 -25.18
CA ILE A 109 -24.20 24.29 -26.50
C ILE A 109 -24.01 25.55 -27.36
N ARG A 110 -22.77 25.79 -27.80
CA ARG A 110 -22.42 26.93 -28.66
C ARG A 110 -23.08 26.78 -30.03
N LYS A 111 -23.62 27.89 -30.56
CA LYS A 111 -24.16 27.95 -31.93
C LYS A 111 -23.13 27.48 -32.96
N GLY A 112 -23.54 26.58 -33.86
CA GLY A 112 -22.67 25.91 -34.84
C GLY A 112 -22.09 24.57 -34.36
N PHE A 113 -22.26 24.24 -33.07
CA PHE A 113 -21.92 22.93 -32.49
C PHE A 113 -23.17 22.21 -31.95
N GLU A 114 -24.37 22.66 -32.36
CA GLU A 114 -25.62 21.99 -32.04
C GLU A 114 -25.70 20.62 -32.70
N THR A 115 -26.03 19.60 -31.92
CA THR A 115 -26.21 18.25 -32.45
C THR A 115 -27.51 18.20 -33.26
N VAL A 116 -27.41 17.82 -34.53
CA VAL A 116 -28.56 17.70 -35.44
C VAL A 116 -28.78 16.24 -35.79
N SER A 117 -30.04 15.81 -35.73
CA SER A 117 -30.51 14.53 -36.27
C SER A 117 -31.33 14.79 -37.52
N LEU A 118 -30.92 14.20 -38.64
CA LEU A 118 -31.68 14.19 -39.89
C LEU A 118 -32.29 12.80 -40.10
N LEU A 119 -33.60 12.74 -40.28
CA LEU A 119 -34.31 11.58 -40.80
C LEU A 119 -34.46 11.76 -42.31
N THR A 120 -33.94 10.82 -43.09
CA THR A 120 -34.05 10.82 -44.55
C THR A 120 -35.30 10.07 -45.01
N VAL A 121 -35.76 10.37 -46.23
CA VAL A 121 -36.96 9.76 -46.84
C VAL A 121 -36.87 8.24 -46.99
N ASP A 122 -35.66 7.67 -47.01
CA ASP A 122 -35.40 6.24 -47.02
C ASP A 122 -35.35 5.60 -45.61
N GLY A 123 -35.64 6.39 -44.57
CA GLY A 123 -35.76 5.96 -43.18
C GLY A 123 -34.44 5.89 -42.41
N GLN A 124 -33.34 6.44 -42.93
CA GLN A 124 -32.07 6.49 -42.20
C GLN A 124 -32.02 7.70 -41.26
N VAL A 125 -31.37 7.53 -40.11
CA VAL A 125 -31.13 8.61 -39.15
C VAL A 125 -29.64 8.93 -39.11
N HIS A 126 -29.30 10.15 -39.51
CA HIS A 126 -27.95 10.67 -39.46
C HIS A 126 -27.82 11.67 -38.31
N VAL A 127 -26.86 11.45 -37.42
CA VAL A 127 -26.62 12.31 -36.25
C VAL A 127 -25.23 12.91 -36.34
N GLY A 128 -25.13 14.23 -36.22
CA GLY A 128 -23.87 14.94 -36.41
C GLY A 128 -23.98 16.45 -36.22
N LEU A 129 -22.95 17.16 -36.66
CA LEU A 129 -22.93 18.64 -36.72
C LEU A 129 -23.06 19.11 -38.16
N ILE A 130 -23.73 20.23 -38.38
CA ILE A 130 -23.77 20.85 -39.71
C ILE A 130 -22.43 21.55 -39.95
N ALA A 131 -21.68 21.09 -40.95
CA ALA A 131 -20.43 21.70 -41.39
C ALA A 131 -20.70 22.87 -42.34
N ASP A 132 -21.66 22.69 -43.25
CA ASP A 132 -22.12 23.71 -44.18
C ASP A 132 -23.52 23.38 -44.73
N GLU A 133 -24.27 24.39 -45.13
CA GLU A 133 -25.64 24.24 -45.65
C GLU A 133 -25.85 25.22 -46.81
N ASP A 134 -26.23 24.71 -47.98
CA ASP A 134 -26.62 25.48 -49.16
C ASP A 134 -28.03 25.09 -49.64
N ASP A 135 -28.57 25.80 -50.65
CA ASP A 135 -29.95 25.58 -51.15
C ASP A 135 -30.20 24.16 -51.71
N GLN A 136 -29.15 23.36 -51.96
CA GLN A 136 -29.25 22.02 -52.53
C GLN A 136 -28.94 20.90 -51.53
N GLN A 137 -27.98 21.10 -50.62
CA GLN A 137 -27.49 20.03 -49.75
C GLN A 137 -27.13 20.52 -48.33
N ILE A 138 -27.25 19.60 -47.37
CA ILE A 138 -26.71 19.74 -46.03
C ILE A 138 -25.45 18.88 -45.94
N ARG A 139 -24.31 19.50 -45.61
CA ARG A 139 -23.07 18.79 -45.27
C ARG A 139 -22.95 18.67 -43.76
N MET A 140 -22.86 17.44 -43.28
CA MET A 140 -22.74 17.10 -41.87
C MET A 140 -21.44 16.36 -41.57
N ARG A 141 -20.90 16.57 -40.37
CA ARG A 141 -19.90 15.67 -39.78
C ARG A 141 -20.62 14.71 -38.85
N LEU A 142 -20.63 13.44 -39.21
CA LEU A 142 -21.38 12.42 -38.48
C LEU A 142 -20.63 12.01 -37.21
N SER A 143 -21.37 11.71 -36.14
CA SER A 143 -20.77 11.25 -34.88
C SER A 143 -20.09 9.88 -34.97
N ASN A 144 -20.40 9.10 -36.02
CA ASN A 144 -19.90 7.75 -36.24
C ASN A 144 -18.75 7.64 -37.26
N ASP A 145 -18.47 8.71 -38.02
CA ASP A 145 -17.34 8.85 -38.94
C ASP A 145 -16.81 10.30 -38.90
N LEU A 146 -15.75 10.50 -38.12
CA LEU A 146 -15.17 11.81 -37.86
C LEU A 146 -14.22 12.28 -38.98
N THR A 147 -13.98 11.43 -39.97
CA THR A 147 -12.90 11.62 -40.95
C THR A 147 -13.38 12.24 -42.26
N ARG A 148 -14.69 12.28 -42.50
CA ARG A 148 -15.30 12.73 -43.75
C ARG A 148 -16.63 13.44 -43.51
N ASP A 149 -16.88 14.47 -44.32
CA ASP A 149 -18.19 15.12 -44.36
C ASP A 149 -19.19 14.24 -45.14
N PHE A 150 -20.37 14.06 -44.57
CA PHE A 150 -21.53 13.40 -45.17
C PHE A 150 -22.45 14.45 -45.80
N ALA A 151 -22.75 14.32 -47.09
CA ALA A 151 -23.68 15.22 -47.78
C ALA A 151 -25.02 14.52 -48.00
N VAL A 152 -26.11 15.22 -47.71
CA VAL A 152 -27.49 14.80 -48.01
C VAL A 152 -28.21 15.93 -48.75
N LEU A 153 -28.96 15.59 -49.80
CA LEU A 153 -29.77 16.58 -50.52
C LEU A 153 -30.92 17.05 -49.62
N GLN A 154 -31.26 18.33 -49.66
CA GLN A 154 -32.36 18.84 -48.84
C GLN A 154 -33.70 18.16 -49.16
N GLU A 155 -33.92 17.74 -50.42
CA GLU A 155 -35.12 17.02 -50.83
C GLU A 155 -35.25 15.61 -50.23
N ASP A 156 -34.12 15.03 -49.78
CA ASP A 156 -34.08 13.71 -49.16
C ASP A 156 -34.28 13.78 -47.63
N VAL A 157 -34.39 14.98 -47.04
CA VAL A 157 -34.58 15.18 -45.60
C VAL A 157 -36.07 15.27 -45.25
N GLU A 158 -36.58 14.27 -44.53
CA GLU A 158 -37.96 14.22 -44.05
C GLU A 158 -38.14 15.03 -42.76
N GLN A 159 -37.21 14.91 -41.82
CA GLN A 159 -37.28 15.61 -40.53
C GLN A 159 -35.90 16.05 -40.05
N ARG A 160 -35.81 17.28 -39.54
CA ARG A 160 -34.64 17.83 -38.85
C ARG A 160 -34.99 18.09 -37.40
N ASN A 161 -34.17 17.56 -36.49
CA ASN A 161 -34.28 17.84 -35.06
C ASN A 161 -32.96 18.38 -34.50
N VAL A 162 -33.04 19.47 -33.74
CA VAL A 162 -31.89 20.01 -33.00
C VAL A 162 -31.97 19.45 -31.58
N ASN A 163 -30.95 18.68 -31.19
CA ASN A 163 -30.95 17.97 -29.92
C ASN A 163 -30.46 18.90 -28.79
N SER A 164 -31.06 18.74 -27.61
CA SER A 164 -30.62 19.40 -26.37
C SER A 164 -29.38 18.75 -25.73
N LYS A 165 -28.87 17.67 -26.32
CA LYS A 165 -27.66 16.97 -25.88
C LYS A 165 -26.48 17.28 -26.81
N SER A 166 -25.32 17.53 -26.22
CA SER A 166 -24.08 17.76 -26.95
C SER A 166 -23.55 16.46 -27.58
N LEU A 167 -22.74 16.58 -28.64
CA LEU A 167 -21.92 15.46 -29.13
C LEU A 167 -20.73 15.16 -28.22
N MET A 168 -20.31 16.11 -27.38
CA MET A 168 -19.39 15.83 -26.27
C MET A 168 -20.18 15.03 -25.22
N PRO A 169 -19.84 13.75 -24.98
CA PRO A 169 -20.61 12.90 -24.08
C PRO A 169 -20.59 13.39 -22.64
N ASP A 170 -21.73 13.28 -21.95
CA ASP A 170 -21.78 13.43 -20.49
C ASP A 170 -20.99 12.29 -19.83
N GLY A 171 -20.31 12.57 -18.71
CA GLY A 171 -19.60 11.55 -17.93
C GLY A 171 -18.18 11.23 -18.39
N LEU A 172 -17.65 11.88 -19.44
CA LEU A 172 -16.25 11.70 -19.87
C LEU A 172 -15.23 11.94 -18.75
N ILE A 173 -15.51 12.88 -17.85
CA ILE A 173 -14.63 13.18 -16.71
C ILE A 173 -14.55 12.01 -15.72
N GLY A 174 -15.55 11.12 -15.70
CA GLY A 174 -15.52 9.90 -14.89
C GLY A 174 -14.47 8.90 -15.34
N SER A 175 -13.96 8.98 -16.57
CA SER A 175 -12.87 8.12 -17.04
C SER A 175 -11.46 8.62 -16.67
N LEU A 176 -11.36 9.76 -15.97
CA LEU A 176 -10.09 10.26 -15.45
C LEU A 176 -9.71 9.48 -14.19
N LYS A 177 -8.41 9.29 -13.97
CA LYS A 177 -7.89 8.47 -12.88
C LYS A 177 -8.21 9.08 -11.51
N ASP A 178 -8.01 10.39 -11.37
CA ASP A 178 -8.10 11.10 -10.10
C ASP A 178 -8.39 12.60 -10.31
N GLN A 179 -8.58 13.32 -9.20
CA GLN A 179 -8.79 14.78 -9.20
C GLN A 179 -7.64 15.53 -9.87
N ARG A 180 -6.40 15.04 -9.78
CA ARG A 180 -5.22 15.71 -10.34
C ARG A 180 -5.27 15.71 -11.87
N GLU A 181 -5.62 14.60 -12.50
CA GLU A 181 -5.79 14.55 -13.95
C GLU A 181 -6.85 15.55 -14.43
N PHE A 182 -7.95 15.73 -13.69
CA PHE A 182 -8.96 16.74 -14.02
C PHE A 182 -8.40 18.16 -13.94
N LEU A 183 -7.71 18.51 -12.85
CA LEU A 183 -7.16 19.85 -12.66
C LEU A 183 -6.09 20.18 -13.71
N ASP A 184 -5.23 19.21 -14.03
CA ASP A 184 -4.21 19.31 -15.06
C ASP A 184 -4.86 19.50 -16.45
N LEU A 185 -5.86 18.68 -16.80
CA LEU A 185 -6.61 18.79 -18.06
C LEU A 185 -7.27 20.16 -18.21
N ALA A 186 -7.99 20.61 -17.16
CA ALA A 186 -8.64 21.91 -17.16
C ALA A 186 -7.62 23.04 -17.32
N ARG A 187 -6.45 22.94 -16.66
CA ARG A 187 -5.36 23.90 -16.79
C ARG A 187 -4.85 23.97 -18.23
N TYR A 188 -4.64 22.83 -18.89
CA TYR A 188 -4.23 22.78 -20.29
C TYR A 188 -5.26 23.47 -21.20
N VAL A 189 -6.54 23.14 -21.05
CA VAL A 189 -7.63 23.74 -21.85
C VAL A 189 -7.68 25.26 -21.67
N ILE A 190 -7.58 25.75 -20.43
CA ILE A 190 -7.56 27.18 -20.12
C ILE A 190 -6.36 27.89 -20.76
N GLU A 191 -5.16 27.33 -20.64
CA GLU A 191 -3.96 27.96 -21.19
C GLU A 191 -3.96 27.97 -22.73
N VAL A 192 -4.46 26.91 -23.37
CA VAL A 192 -4.64 26.86 -24.82
C VAL A 192 -5.70 27.86 -25.28
N ALA A 193 -6.85 27.94 -24.60
CA ALA A 193 -7.92 28.87 -24.91
C ALA A 193 -7.46 30.34 -24.88
N ARG A 194 -6.64 30.70 -23.90
CA ARG A 194 -6.13 32.06 -23.70
C ARG A 194 -4.90 32.38 -24.55
N GLY A 195 -3.93 31.46 -24.61
CA GLY A 195 -2.65 31.67 -25.29
C GLY A 195 -2.67 31.32 -26.78
N GLY A 196 -3.78 30.78 -27.27
CA GLY A 196 -4.01 30.44 -28.67
C GLY A 196 -2.96 29.47 -29.24
N LYS A 197 -2.76 29.55 -30.56
CA LYS A 197 -1.91 28.61 -31.31
C LYS A 197 -0.47 28.55 -30.80
N SER A 198 0.07 29.67 -30.33
CA SER A 198 1.43 29.74 -29.79
C SER A 198 1.56 28.89 -28.52
N ARG A 199 0.66 29.09 -27.55
CA ARG A 199 0.70 28.35 -26.28
C ARG A 199 0.44 26.86 -26.49
N ALA A 200 -0.50 26.52 -27.36
CA ALA A 200 -0.76 25.12 -27.69
C ALA A 200 0.43 24.41 -28.33
N SER A 201 1.18 25.10 -29.17
CA SER A 201 2.41 24.56 -29.77
C SER A 201 3.51 24.33 -28.72
N GLN A 202 3.62 25.22 -27.72
CA GLN A 202 4.59 25.08 -26.61
C GLN A 202 4.26 23.93 -25.64
N LEU A 203 2.96 23.66 -25.44
CA LEU A 203 2.46 22.63 -24.53
C LEU A 203 2.26 21.27 -25.21
N ARG A 204 2.34 21.21 -26.54
CA ARG A 204 2.15 19.95 -27.28
C ARG A 204 3.22 18.94 -26.82
N PRO A 205 2.82 17.75 -26.33
CA PRO A 205 3.78 16.73 -25.95
C PRO A 205 4.60 16.30 -27.17
N SER A 206 5.86 15.92 -26.92
CA SER A 206 6.77 15.44 -27.95
C SER A 206 6.25 14.14 -28.58
N PRO A 207 6.67 13.81 -29.82
CA PRO A 207 6.34 12.53 -30.43
C PRO A 207 6.79 11.32 -29.60
N GLU A 208 7.86 11.46 -28.82
CA GLU A 208 8.35 10.43 -27.91
C GLU A 208 7.42 10.26 -26.70
N GLU A 209 7.00 11.37 -26.08
CA GLU A 209 6.03 11.31 -24.99
C GLU A 209 4.70 10.72 -25.49
N LEU A 210 4.25 11.01 -26.71
CA LEU A 210 3.03 10.43 -27.28
C LEU A 210 3.22 9.00 -27.81
N ARG A 211 4.45 8.48 -27.85
CA ARG A 211 4.74 7.16 -28.39
C ARG A 211 4.17 6.09 -27.47
N ILE A 212 3.31 5.25 -28.02
CA ILE A 212 2.87 4.02 -27.37
C ILE A 212 4.03 3.03 -27.46
N VAL A 213 4.54 2.57 -26.30
CA VAL A 213 5.53 1.49 -26.25
C VAL A 213 4.82 0.20 -26.67
N ASP A 214 5.25 -0.38 -27.79
CA ASP A 214 4.68 -1.64 -28.29
C ASP A 214 5.35 -2.82 -27.58
N ASP A 215 4.85 -3.12 -26.38
CA ASP A 215 5.28 -4.24 -25.54
C ASP A 215 4.65 -5.58 -25.94
N SER A 216 4.05 -5.67 -27.14
CA SER A 216 3.66 -6.94 -27.76
C SER A 216 4.82 -7.62 -28.49
N ILE A 217 5.97 -6.97 -28.62
CA ILE A 217 7.13 -7.53 -29.33
C ILE A 217 7.79 -8.62 -28.47
N ASP A 218 8.11 -9.76 -29.09
CA ASP A 218 8.74 -10.93 -28.44
C ASP A 218 7.90 -11.56 -27.31
N LEU A 219 6.58 -11.42 -27.39
CA LEU A 219 5.65 -12.01 -26.42
C LEU A 219 5.21 -13.42 -26.84
N ASP A 220 5.22 -14.39 -25.91
CA ASP A 220 4.62 -15.72 -26.11
C ASP A 220 3.09 -15.66 -25.94
N HIS A 221 2.42 -15.05 -26.91
CA HIS A 221 0.96 -14.90 -26.92
C HIS A 221 0.25 -16.25 -26.74
N ALA A 222 0.74 -17.30 -27.40
CA ALA A 222 0.13 -18.62 -27.34
C ALA A 222 0.29 -19.27 -25.96
N GLY A 223 1.45 -19.13 -25.33
CA GLY A 223 1.70 -19.59 -23.96
C GLY A 223 0.82 -18.88 -22.94
N ILE A 224 0.72 -17.55 -23.03
CA ILE A 224 -0.12 -16.75 -22.12
C ILE A 224 -1.58 -17.18 -22.22
N ILE A 225 -2.16 -17.20 -23.43
CA ILE A 225 -3.57 -17.58 -23.64
C ILE A 225 -3.84 -19.01 -23.14
N LYS A 226 -2.92 -19.96 -23.37
CA LYS A 226 -3.03 -21.33 -22.85
C LYS A 226 -2.91 -21.40 -21.32
N GLY A 227 -2.24 -20.43 -20.71
CA GLY A 227 -1.95 -20.37 -19.29
C GLY A 227 -3.08 -19.82 -18.42
N LEU A 228 -4.06 -19.11 -19.00
CA LEU A 228 -5.13 -18.45 -18.25
C LEU A 228 -6.04 -19.47 -17.53
N ARG A 229 -6.35 -19.20 -16.25
CA ARG A 229 -7.18 -20.04 -15.36
C ARG A 229 -8.25 -19.19 -14.66
N SER A 230 -9.04 -19.79 -13.75
CA SER A 230 -10.07 -19.09 -12.97
C SER A 230 -9.55 -17.84 -12.24
N ARG A 231 -8.33 -17.91 -11.66
CA ARG A 231 -7.69 -16.73 -11.03
C ARG A 231 -7.44 -15.58 -12.01
N ASP A 232 -7.19 -15.90 -13.28
CA ASP A 232 -6.92 -14.91 -14.34
C ASP A 232 -8.24 -14.32 -14.85
N PHE A 233 -9.33 -15.08 -14.78
CA PHE A 233 -10.68 -14.57 -15.00
C PHE A 233 -11.08 -13.58 -13.90
N GLU A 234 -10.85 -13.91 -12.62
CA GLU A 234 -11.10 -13.01 -11.48
C GLU A 234 -10.23 -11.74 -11.55
N ALA A 235 -8.95 -11.88 -11.89
CA ALA A 235 -8.08 -10.72 -12.14
C ALA A 235 -8.59 -9.87 -13.33
N GLY A 236 -9.03 -10.52 -14.40
CA GLY A 236 -9.62 -9.85 -15.56
C GLY A 236 -10.92 -9.12 -15.23
N GLU A 237 -11.75 -9.68 -14.36
CA GLU A 237 -12.96 -9.04 -13.82
C GLU A 237 -12.60 -7.78 -13.04
N ALA A 238 -11.64 -7.89 -12.13
CA ALA A 238 -11.14 -6.75 -11.37
C ALA A 238 -10.62 -5.65 -12.31
N ILE A 239 -9.82 -6.00 -13.33
CA ILE A 239 -9.32 -5.03 -14.31
C ILE A 239 -10.48 -4.42 -15.11
N TYR A 240 -11.48 -5.21 -15.54
CA TYR A 240 -12.64 -4.71 -16.27
C TYR A 240 -13.42 -3.66 -15.47
N HIS A 241 -13.72 -3.98 -14.21
CA HIS A 241 -14.42 -3.09 -13.30
C HIS A 241 -13.54 -1.97 -12.75
N GLY A 242 -12.22 -2.05 -12.92
CA GLY A 242 -11.30 -0.96 -12.59
C GLY A 242 -11.14 0.06 -13.71
N TYR A 243 -11.22 -0.37 -14.98
CA TYR A 243 -10.76 0.47 -16.10
C TYR A 243 -11.66 0.49 -17.35
N CYS A 244 -12.54 -0.50 -17.54
CA CYS A 244 -13.28 -0.65 -18.80
C CYS A 244 -14.77 -0.34 -18.67
N PHE A 245 -15.36 -0.59 -17.50
CA PHE A 245 -16.82 -0.55 -17.34
C PHE A 245 -17.41 0.86 -17.46
N ASP A 246 -16.68 1.92 -17.12
CA ASP A 246 -17.19 3.30 -17.23
C ASP A 246 -17.61 3.64 -18.66
N CYS A 247 -16.89 3.08 -19.65
CA CYS A 247 -17.18 3.26 -21.06
C CYS A 247 -18.16 2.20 -21.59
N HIS A 248 -17.96 0.94 -21.19
CA HIS A 248 -18.64 -0.23 -21.78
C HIS A 248 -19.87 -0.72 -21.00
N GLY A 249 -20.18 -0.11 -19.85
CA GLY A 249 -21.21 -0.54 -18.92
C GLY A 249 -20.70 -1.61 -17.95
N SER A 250 -21.26 -1.66 -16.74
CA SER A 250 -20.93 -2.70 -15.75
C SER A 250 -21.28 -4.13 -16.20
N ASP A 251 -22.24 -4.27 -17.12
CA ASP A 251 -22.68 -5.54 -17.70
C ASP A 251 -22.00 -5.86 -19.04
N GLY A 252 -21.12 -4.97 -19.52
CA GLY A 252 -20.47 -5.03 -20.84
C GLY A 252 -21.40 -5.00 -22.04
N ASN A 253 -22.71 -4.78 -21.85
CA ASN A 253 -23.75 -4.88 -22.87
C ASN A 253 -24.61 -3.62 -22.99
N THR A 254 -24.53 -2.75 -21.99
CA THR A 254 -25.20 -1.44 -21.96
C THR A 254 -24.14 -0.35 -21.88
N PRO A 255 -23.48 0.00 -23.01
CA PRO A 255 -22.41 0.99 -23.00
C PRO A 255 -22.88 2.36 -22.50
N SER A 256 -22.12 2.94 -21.57
CA SER A 256 -22.36 4.31 -21.10
C SER A 256 -21.95 5.36 -22.14
N LEU A 257 -20.97 5.02 -22.99
CA LEU A 257 -20.58 5.82 -24.14
C LEU A 257 -21.25 5.31 -25.42
N SER A 258 -21.92 6.20 -26.15
CA SER A 258 -22.60 5.87 -27.41
C SER A 258 -21.68 5.35 -28.52
N THR A 259 -20.38 5.57 -28.39
CA THR A 259 -19.34 5.12 -29.31
C THR A 259 -18.68 3.81 -28.90
N ALA A 260 -18.88 3.37 -27.65
CA ALA A 260 -18.44 2.08 -27.16
C ALA A 260 -19.39 0.96 -27.66
N ARG A 261 -18.87 -0.27 -27.76
CA ARG A 261 -19.61 -1.42 -28.30
C ARG A 261 -20.11 -2.31 -27.17
N ALA A 262 -21.32 -2.85 -27.32
CA ALA A 262 -21.86 -3.88 -26.45
C ALA A 262 -21.22 -5.23 -26.74
N PHE A 263 -20.37 -5.75 -25.85
CA PHE A 263 -19.56 -6.94 -26.11
C PHE A 263 -20.39 -8.19 -26.41
N GLY A 264 -21.60 -8.32 -25.88
CA GLY A 264 -22.43 -9.51 -26.11
C GLY A 264 -23.25 -9.46 -27.40
N THR A 265 -23.46 -8.30 -28.02
CA THR A 265 -24.43 -8.17 -29.14
C THR A 265 -23.89 -7.43 -30.36
N ASP A 266 -22.95 -6.51 -30.16
CA ASP A 266 -22.39 -5.70 -31.24
C ASP A 266 -21.20 -6.38 -31.92
N LYS A 267 -21.12 -6.21 -33.24
CA LYS A 267 -19.91 -6.52 -34.01
C LYS A 267 -18.73 -5.65 -33.57
N LEU A 268 -17.59 -6.27 -33.27
CA LEU A 268 -16.35 -5.57 -32.92
C LEU A 268 -15.60 -5.13 -34.18
N LYS A 269 -15.28 -3.83 -34.25
CA LYS A 269 -14.70 -3.19 -35.45
C LYS A 269 -13.26 -3.62 -35.74
N PHE A 270 -12.50 -3.98 -34.71
CA PHE A 270 -11.05 -4.22 -34.78
C PHE A 270 -10.67 -5.68 -34.53
N GLY A 271 -11.62 -6.60 -34.73
CA GLY A 271 -11.43 -8.03 -34.48
C GLY A 271 -11.94 -8.48 -33.12
N ALA A 272 -12.27 -9.77 -33.04
CA ALA A 272 -12.97 -10.38 -31.91
C ALA A 272 -12.31 -11.67 -31.42
N ASP A 273 -11.07 -11.98 -31.85
CA ASP A 273 -10.24 -13.01 -31.26
C ASP A 273 -9.37 -12.44 -30.12
N PRO A 274 -8.81 -13.28 -29.21
CA PRO A 274 -8.10 -12.79 -28.04
C PRO A 274 -6.88 -11.91 -28.40
N TYR A 275 -6.20 -12.20 -29.51
CA TYR A 275 -5.03 -11.44 -29.92
C TYR A 275 -5.41 -10.09 -30.49
N GLN A 276 -6.44 -10.00 -31.34
CA GLN A 276 -6.89 -8.71 -31.87
C GLN A 276 -7.50 -7.80 -30.79
N MET A 277 -8.21 -8.38 -29.82
CA MET A 277 -8.67 -7.63 -28.66
C MET A 277 -7.49 -7.15 -27.81
N PHE A 278 -6.49 -8.00 -27.57
CA PHE A 278 -5.23 -7.59 -26.92
C PHE A 278 -4.56 -6.44 -27.67
N MET A 279 -4.41 -6.52 -29.01
CA MET A 279 -3.81 -5.45 -29.81
C MET A 279 -4.61 -4.15 -29.77
N THR A 280 -5.94 -4.23 -29.64
CA THR A 280 -6.80 -3.06 -29.43
C THR A 280 -6.49 -2.40 -28.09
N LEU A 281 -6.30 -3.17 -27.02
CA LEU A 281 -5.85 -2.63 -25.73
C LEU A 281 -4.41 -2.12 -25.80
N THR A 282 -3.53 -2.75 -26.57
CA THR A 282 -2.12 -2.35 -26.67
C THR A 282 -1.93 -1.04 -27.40
N LYS A 283 -2.60 -0.88 -28.55
CA LYS A 283 -2.37 0.26 -29.46
C LYS A 283 -3.43 1.34 -29.37
N GLY A 284 -4.57 1.06 -28.73
CA GLY A 284 -5.78 1.83 -28.92
C GLY A 284 -6.30 1.70 -30.35
N ASN A 285 -7.58 2.00 -30.57
CA ASN A 285 -8.16 2.07 -31.90
C ASN A 285 -9.46 2.89 -31.89
N GLY A 286 -9.67 3.72 -32.92
CA GLY A 286 -10.81 4.63 -32.98
C GLY A 286 -10.77 5.66 -31.85
N LEU A 287 -11.82 5.70 -31.02
CA LEU A 287 -11.89 6.57 -29.84
C LEU A 287 -11.36 5.92 -28.57
N MET A 288 -10.95 4.65 -28.62
CA MET A 288 -10.40 3.92 -27.47
C MET A 288 -8.89 4.16 -27.38
N ALA A 289 -8.44 4.74 -26.28
CA ALA A 289 -7.02 4.91 -25.97
C ALA A 289 -6.33 3.57 -25.67
N PRO A 290 -5.00 3.47 -25.90
CA PRO A 290 -4.21 2.32 -25.45
C PRO A 290 -4.23 2.19 -23.92
N MET A 291 -4.35 0.97 -23.42
CA MET A 291 -4.24 0.59 -22.02
C MET A 291 -2.77 0.31 -21.65
N SER A 292 -1.88 1.27 -21.91
CA SER A 292 -0.42 1.08 -21.76
C SER A 292 0.06 1.02 -20.30
N HIS A 293 -0.82 1.26 -19.33
CA HIS A 293 -0.53 1.07 -17.90
C HIS A 293 -0.67 -0.38 -17.44
N LEU A 294 -1.30 -1.24 -18.26
CA LEU A 294 -1.43 -2.67 -17.99
C LEU A 294 -0.28 -3.44 -18.65
N THR A 295 0.29 -4.40 -17.94
CA THR A 295 1.24 -5.36 -18.49
C THR A 295 0.59 -6.17 -19.62
N PRO A 296 1.38 -6.81 -20.51
CA PRO A 296 0.83 -7.70 -21.53
C PRO A 296 -0.05 -8.81 -20.95
N LYS A 297 0.32 -9.37 -19.79
CA LYS A 297 -0.49 -10.39 -19.13
C LYS A 297 -1.84 -9.87 -18.63
N GLU A 298 -1.87 -8.69 -18.00
CA GLU A 298 -3.11 -8.06 -17.51
C GLU A 298 -4.08 -7.73 -18.64
N ARG A 299 -3.59 -7.24 -19.78
CA ARG A 299 -4.43 -7.05 -20.98
C ARG A 299 -5.05 -8.37 -21.46
N TYR A 300 -4.33 -9.49 -21.39
CA TYR A 300 -4.91 -10.79 -21.69
C TYR A 300 -5.93 -11.27 -20.65
N GLN A 301 -5.74 -10.95 -19.38
CA GLN A 301 -6.68 -11.29 -18.31
C GLN A 301 -8.03 -10.59 -18.52
N VAL A 302 -8.04 -9.26 -18.76
CA VAL A 302 -9.29 -8.54 -19.02
C VAL A 302 -9.95 -8.98 -20.34
N VAL A 303 -9.17 -9.25 -21.38
CA VAL A 303 -9.69 -9.84 -22.62
C VAL A 303 -10.33 -11.19 -22.35
N HIS A 304 -9.73 -12.04 -21.52
CA HIS A 304 -10.29 -13.32 -21.16
C HIS A 304 -11.61 -13.19 -20.40
N TYR A 305 -11.69 -12.28 -19.44
CA TYR A 305 -12.93 -11.98 -18.73
C TYR A 305 -14.03 -11.52 -19.69
N ILE A 306 -13.81 -10.47 -20.50
CA ILE A 306 -14.81 -9.94 -21.44
C ILE A 306 -15.35 -11.04 -22.35
N ARG A 307 -14.45 -11.87 -22.87
CA ARG A 307 -14.80 -12.94 -23.79
C ARG A 307 -15.63 -14.02 -23.15
N GLU A 308 -15.26 -14.45 -21.95
CA GLU A 308 -15.95 -15.53 -21.24
C GLU A 308 -17.24 -15.07 -20.57
N ALA A 309 -17.26 -13.86 -19.99
CA ALA A 309 -18.40 -13.30 -19.26
C ALA A 309 -19.48 -12.72 -20.18
N PHE A 310 -19.09 -11.98 -21.23
CA PHE A 310 -20.03 -11.20 -22.03
C PHE A 310 -20.23 -11.77 -23.44
N MET A 311 -19.15 -12.18 -24.12
CA MET A 311 -19.23 -12.59 -25.52
C MET A 311 -19.67 -14.04 -25.69
N LYS A 312 -19.16 -14.97 -24.88
CA LYS A 312 -19.37 -16.40 -25.05
C LYS A 312 -20.84 -16.77 -24.91
N GLY A 313 -21.42 -17.26 -26.01
CA GLY A 313 -22.82 -17.68 -26.07
C GLY A 313 -23.80 -16.59 -26.53
N ASN A 314 -23.36 -15.34 -26.59
CA ASN A 314 -24.20 -14.20 -26.98
C ASN A 314 -23.70 -13.52 -28.27
N ASN A 315 -22.39 -13.27 -28.39
CA ASN A 315 -21.84 -12.50 -29.50
C ASN A 315 -21.57 -13.38 -30.74
N PRO A 316 -22.09 -13.02 -31.93
CA PRO A 316 -21.91 -13.78 -33.16
C PRO A 316 -20.46 -13.82 -33.68
N ASP A 317 -19.62 -12.85 -33.30
CA ASP A 317 -18.19 -12.78 -33.66
C ASP A 317 -17.28 -13.48 -32.64
N TYR A 318 -17.83 -14.19 -31.64
CA TYR A 318 -17.03 -14.93 -30.66
C TYR A 318 -16.16 -16.01 -31.32
N VAL A 319 -14.83 -15.82 -31.31
CA VAL A 319 -13.87 -16.77 -31.88
C VAL A 319 -13.41 -17.77 -30.82
N LYS A 320 -13.68 -19.08 -30.96
CA LYS A 320 -13.11 -20.08 -30.03
C LYS A 320 -11.59 -20.14 -30.16
N VAL A 321 -10.89 -20.24 -29.03
CA VAL A 321 -9.44 -20.48 -29.01
C VAL A 321 -9.17 -21.91 -29.45
N THR A 322 -8.56 -22.08 -30.63
CA THR A 322 -8.18 -23.39 -31.18
C THR A 322 -6.67 -23.53 -31.30
N SER A 323 -6.20 -24.77 -31.49
CA SER A 323 -4.79 -25.05 -31.75
C SER A 323 -4.26 -24.33 -32.99
N GLU A 324 -5.10 -24.15 -34.01
CA GLU A 324 -4.76 -23.44 -35.25
C GLU A 324 -4.59 -21.95 -35.00
N LEU A 325 -5.51 -21.33 -34.24
CA LEU A 325 -5.41 -19.93 -33.85
C LEU A 325 -4.11 -19.69 -33.07
N LEU A 326 -3.83 -20.51 -32.06
CA LEU A 326 -2.62 -20.39 -31.23
C LEU A 326 -1.33 -20.54 -32.04
N LYS A 327 -1.33 -21.36 -33.11
CA LYS A 327 -0.18 -21.50 -34.02
C LYS A 327 -0.01 -20.32 -34.97
N SER A 328 -1.08 -19.58 -35.24
CA SER A 328 -1.04 -18.39 -36.11
C SER A 328 -0.61 -17.11 -35.39
N LEU A 329 -0.54 -17.13 -34.07
CA LEU A 329 -0.11 -15.97 -33.28
C LEU A 329 1.39 -15.71 -33.46
N PRO A 330 1.84 -14.45 -33.31
CA PRO A 330 3.26 -14.15 -33.22
C PRO A 330 3.93 -14.99 -32.13
N THR A 331 5.15 -15.43 -32.40
CA THR A 331 5.98 -16.17 -31.46
C THR A 331 6.85 -15.22 -30.66
N GLY A 332 7.11 -15.54 -29.40
CA GLY A 332 8.03 -14.82 -28.55
C GLY A 332 8.49 -15.67 -27.38
N THR A 333 9.36 -15.10 -26.55
CA THR A 333 9.92 -15.77 -25.36
C THR A 333 9.38 -15.24 -24.04
N LYS A 334 8.83 -14.03 -24.04
CA LYS A 334 8.36 -13.33 -22.84
C LYS A 334 6.96 -13.77 -22.45
N ASP A 335 6.71 -13.97 -21.16
CA ASP A 335 5.39 -14.34 -20.64
C ASP A 335 4.50 -13.13 -20.29
N GLY A 336 5.00 -11.91 -20.56
CA GLY A 336 4.28 -10.66 -20.33
C GLY A 336 4.22 -10.20 -18.88
N THR A 337 5.10 -10.72 -18.03
CA THR A 337 5.21 -10.34 -16.60
C THR A 337 6.41 -9.46 -16.26
N GLU A 338 7.25 -9.13 -17.25
CA GLU A 338 8.46 -8.35 -17.04
C GLU A 338 8.15 -6.95 -16.49
N ILE A 339 8.95 -6.52 -15.51
CA ILE A 339 8.95 -5.18 -14.93
C ILE A 339 10.33 -4.59 -15.21
N GLU A 340 10.40 -3.35 -15.67
CA GLU A 340 11.66 -2.66 -15.92
C GLU A 340 12.46 -2.58 -14.61
N ASN A 341 13.64 -3.20 -14.58
CA ASN A 341 14.50 -3.23 -13.40
C ASN A 341 15.45 -2.02 -13.41
N VAL A 342 14.95 -0.88 -12.94
CA VAL A 342 15.77 0.34 -12.78
C VAL A 342 16.58 0.21 -11.49
N GLN A 343 17.91 0.33 -11.59
CA GLN A 343 18.79 0.24 -10.43
C GLN A 343 18.49 1.37 -9.44
N ARG A 344 18.15 0.97 -8.20
CA ARG A 344 17.88 1.88 -7.08
C ARG A 344 19.13 2.13 -6.26
N ASP A 345 19.24 3.35 -5.72
CA ASP A 345 20.22 3.69 -4.70
C ASP A 345 19.70 3.33 -3.30
N PHE A 346 20.44 2.49 -2.59
CA PHE A 346 20.15 2.06 -1.21
C PHE A 346 21.06 2.74 -0.17
N GLY A 347 21.93 3.65 -0.60
CA GLY A 347 23.06 4.13 0.20
C GLY A 347 24.24 3.15 0.21
N PRO A 348 25.23 3.39 1.10
CA PRO A 348 26.45 2.57 1.20
C PRO A 348 26.21 1.14 1.71
N ALA A 349 25.07 0.90 2.38
CA ALA A 349 24.72 -0.40 2.93
C ALA A 349 23.22 -0.70 2.86
N LEU A 350 22.88 -1.99 2.83
CA LEU A 350 21.50 -2.49 2.89
C LEU A 350 21.41 -3.63 3.91
N ALA A 351 20.57 -3.44 4.91
CA ALA A 351 20.17 -4.49 5.86
C ALA A 351 19.13 -5.41 5.20
N SER A 352 19.36 -6.73 5.26
CA SER A 352 18.48 -7.73 4.65
C SER A 352 18.76 -9.14 5.20
N GLN A 353 17.99 -10.12 4.73
CA GLN A 353 18.43 -11.51 4.70
C GLN A 353 19.38 -11.73 3.51
N LEU A 354 20.41 -12.56 3.69
CA LEU A 354 21.25 -13.03 2.59
C LEU A 354 20.95 -14.50 2.34
N ARG A 355 20.39 -14.79 1.16
CA ARG A 355 19.82 -16.10 0.81
C ARG A 355 18.81 -16.54 1.88
N ARG A 356 18.73 -17.84 2.17
CA ARG A 356 17.99 -18.40 3.32
C ARG A 356 18.91 -18.76 4.47
N ASP A 357 20.20 -18.50 4.34
CA ASP A 357 21.23 -18.94 5.29
C ASP A 357 21.40 -17.94 6.43
N PHE A 358 21.32 -16.65 6.12
CA PHE A 358 21.55 -15.57 7.07
C PHE A 358 20.33 -14.63 7.14
N PRO A 359 19.57 -14.64 8.24
CA PRO A 359 18.31 -13.90 8.33
C PRO A 359 18.49 -12.41 8.69
N SER A 360 19.65 -11.99 9.20
CA SER A 360 19.94 -10.60 9.55
C SER A 360 21.38 -10.26 9.18
N VAL A 361 21.55 -9.50 8.10
CA VAL A 361 22.84 -9.15 7.51
C VAL A 361 22.87 -7.68 7.13
N LEU A 362 24.01 -7.03 7.34
CA LEU A 362 24.32 -5.74 6.72
C LEU A 362 25.27 -5.96 5.55
N ASN A 363 24.81 -5.65 4.33
CA ASN A 363 25.59 -5.73 3.11
C ASN A 363 26.19 -4.35 2.82
N ILE A 364 27.51 -4.27 2.68
CA ILE A 364 28.26 -3.01 2.54
C ILE A 364 29.00 -3.01 1.21
N ARG A 365 28.80 -1.97 0.40
CA ARG A 365 29.56 -1.78 -0.84
C ARG A 365 30.93 -1.18 -0.51
N LEU A 366 32.01 -1.83 -0.94
CA LEU A 366 33.38 -1.35 -0.75
C LEU A 366 33.99 -0.74 -2.01
N GLY A 367 33.37 -0.98 -3.17
CA GLY A 367 33.84 -0.63 -4.50
C GLY A 367 33.19 -1.59 -5.50
N GLU A 368 34.00 -2.37 -6.21
CA GLU A 368 33.57 -3.52 -7.03
C GLU A 368 33.27 -4.75 -6.15
N THR A 369 33.84 -4.77 -4.94
CA THR A 369 33.60 -5.79 -3.92
C THR A 369 32.46 -5.38 -2.96
N THR A 370 31.66 -6.36 -2.56
CA THR A 370 30.66 -6.24 -1.49
C THR A 370 30.98 -7.21 -0.35
N ILE A 371 30.85 -6.74 0.89
CA ILE A 371 31.01 -7.56 2.10
C ILE A 371 29.72 -7.59 2.90
N ALA A 372 29.38 -8.75 3.45
CA ALA A 372 28.18 -8.96 4.25
C ALA A 372 28.52 -9.41 5.67
N TYR A 373 27.97 -8.73 6.68
CA TYR A 373 28.14 -9.09 8.10
C TYR A 373 26.83 -9.61 8.68
N ASN A 374 26.86 -10.79 9.30
CA ASN A 374 25.77 -11.31 10.12
C ASN A 374 25.67 -10.49 11.42
N LEU A 375 24.62 -9.70 11.57
CA LEU A 375 24.47 -8.77 12.69
C LEU A 375 24.17 -9.46 14.04
N HIS A 376 23.86 -10.76 14.03
CA HIS A 376 23.64 -11.55 15.23
C HIS A 376 24.90 -12.21 15.79
N ALA A 377 26.01 -12.20 15.05
CA ALA A 377 27.28 -12.76 15.50
C ALA A 377 28.49 -11.87 15.18
N MET A 378 28.30 -10.83 14.37
CA MET A 378 29.36 -10.02 13.76
C MET A 378 30.42 -10.82 12.98
N ASP A 379 29.99 -11.97 12.46
CA ASP A 379 30.77 -12.80 11.54
C ASP A 379 30.46 -12.40 10.09
N GLN A 380 31.43 -12.54 9.19
CA GLN A 380 31.21 -12.33 7.76
C GLN A 380 30.32 -13.45 7.20
N ALA A 381 29.19 -13.05 6.62
CA ALA A 381 28.25 -13.94 5.96
C ALA A 381 28.74 -14.32 4.56
N ASP A 382 29.30 -13.36 3.82
CA ASP A 382 29.88 -13.55 2.48
C ASP A 382 30.73 -12.34 2.07
N VAL A 383 31.52 -12.50 1.02
CA VAL A 383 32.26 -11.43 0.35
C VAL A 383 32.41 -11.80 -1.13
N TRP A 384 32.04 -10.90 -2.03
CA TRP A 384 31.97 -11.19 -3.46
C TRP A 384 32.34 -9.98 -4.31
N SER A 385 32.71 -10.24 -5.55
CA SER A 385 33.08 -9.23 -6.56
C SER A 385 32.13 -9.27 -7.75
N GLY A 386 31.92 -8.12 -8.39
CA GLY A 386 31.11 -8.01 -9.61
C GLY A 386 29.67 -7.58 -9.39
N GLY A 387 29.39 -6.80 -8.34
CA GLY A 387 28.08 -6.20 -8.11
C GLY A 387 27.71 -6.07 -6.63
N PHE A 388 26.53 -5.47 -6.37
CA PHE A 388 25.98 -5.36 -5.01
C PHE A 388 25.10 -6.57 -4.69
N LEU A 389 23.79 -6.52 -4.94
CA LEU A 389 22.87 -7.62 -4.67
C LEU A 389 21.94 -7.84 -5.87
N ASP A 390 21.68 -9.11 -6.18
CA ASP A 390 20.54 -9.48 -7.00
C ASP A 390 19.27 -9.40 -6.13
N LEU A 391 18.45 -8.42 -6.47
CA LEU A 391 17.19 -8.10 -5.79
C LEU A 391 15.97 -8.34 -6.70
N SER A 392 16.16 -8.94 -7.88
CA SER A 392 15.13 -9.11 -8.91
C SER A 392 13.89 -9.85 -8.43
N GLU A 393 14.04 -10.77 -7.47
CA GLU A 393 12.94 -11.54 -6.87
C GLU A 393 12.42 -10.98 -5.54
N THR A 394 12.89 -9.80 -5.14
CA THR A 394 12.55 -9.18 -3.84
C THR A 394 11.57 -8.03 -4.01
N GLN A 395 11.07 -7.55 -2.88
CA GLN A 395 10.23 -6.37 -2.78
C GLN A 395 10.88 -5.10 -3.34
N HIS A 396 12.20 -5.08 -3.54
CA HIS A 396 12.87 -3.91 -4.10
C HIS A 396 12.60 -3.71 -5.59
N VAL A 397 12.18 -4.76 -6.30
CA VAL A 397 11.88 -4.73 -7.75
C VAL A 397 10.45 -5.17 -8.05
N ARG A 398 9.89 -6.09 -7.26
CA ARG A 398 8.55 -6.66 -7.49
C ARG A 398 7.52 -6.14 -6.49
N PRO A 399 6.27 -5.89 -6.93
CA PRO A 399 5.17 -5.56 -6.01
C PRO A 399 4.99 -6.64 -4.94
N ARG A 400 5.13 -7.90 -5.38
CA ARG A 400 5.20 -9.10 -4.54
C ARG A 400 6.48 -9.88 -4.79
N GLY A 401 7.55 -9.56 -4.05
CA GLY A 401 8.83 -10.25 -4.15
C GLY A 401 9.04 -11.27 -3.03
N GLU A 402 8.77 -12.55 -3.31
CA GLU A 402 8.90 -13.64 -2.33
C GLU A 402 10.30 -14.29 -2.27
N GLY A 403 11.24 -13.71 -3.01
CA GLY A 403 12.64 -14.14 -3.08
C GLY A 403 13.47 -13.69 -1.89
N THR A 404 14.79 -13.83 -2.04
CA THR A 404 15.80 -13.44 -1.06
C THR A 404 16.81 -12.52 -1.74
N ALA A 405 17.46 -11.63 -0.99
CA ALA A 405 18.61 -10.93 -1.54
C ALA A 405 19.75 -11.96 -1.72
N ASN A 406 20.35 -11.97 -2.90
CA ASN A 406 21.47 -12.86 -3.23
C ASN A 406 22.67 -12.02 -3.68
N PRO A 407 23.91 -12.53 -3.55
CA PRO A 407 25.04 -11.90 -4.22
C PRO A 407 24.78 -11.79 -5.73
N ASP A 408 25.03 -10.61 -6.29
CA ASP A 408 24.96 -10.40 -7.75
C ASP A 408 26.18 -11.01 -8.46
N GLY A 409 27.31 -11.05 -7.77
CA GLY A 409 28.60 -11.49 -8.29
C GLY A 409 29.13 -12.80 -7.68
N GLU A 410 30.44 -13.04 -7.83
CA GLU A 410 31.10 -14.28 -7.42
C GLU A 410 31.77 -14.16 -6.04
N SER A 411 31.48 -15.11 -5.14
CA SER A 411 32.10 -15.17 -3.81
C SER A 411 33.61 -15.39 -3.87
N ILE A 412 34.35 -14.61 -3.07
CA ILE A 412 35.82 -14.64 -3.00
C ILE A 412 36.24 -15.56 -1.84
N ARG A 413 36.48 -16.84 -2.16
CA ARG A 413 36.68 -17.89 -1.15
C ARG A 413 37.87 -17.66 -0.23
N GLY A 414 38.98 -17.14 -0.75
CA GLY A 414 40.17 -16.81 0.04
C GLY A 414 39.95 -15.68 1.04
N LEU A 415 38.88 -14.90 0.90
CA LEU A 415 38.49 -13.83 1.82
C LEU A 415 37.30 -14.22 2.72
N ALA A 416 36.83 -15.47 2.67
CA ALA A 416 35.84 -15.99 3.60
C ALA A 416 36.44 -16.22 5.00
N GLY A 417 35.60 -16.17 6.04
CA GLY A 417 35.97 -16.61 7.39
C GLY A 417 36.42 -15.53 8.35
N TRP A 418 36.06 -14.27 8.11
CA TRP A 418 36.19 -13.22 9.13
C TRP A 418 35.20 -13.49 10.26
N ARG A 419 35.69 -14.00 11.40
CA ARG A 419 34.84 -14.51 12.49
C ARG A 419 35.50 -14.38 13.85
N TRP A 420 34.77 -13.82 14.81
CA TRP A 420 35.23 -13.68 16.18
C TRP A 420 35.14 -14.99 16.97
N GLY A 421 36.12 -15.21 17.85
CA GLY A 421 36.10 -16.21 18.89
C GLY A 421 35.61 -15.62 20.20
N HIS A 422 35.09 -16.48 21.07
CA HIS A 422 34.61 -16.09 22.40
C HIS A 422 35.32 -16.91 23.46
N ASN A 423 35.68 -16.25 24.57
CA ASN A 423 36.46 -16.84 25.66
C ASN A 423 37.77 -17.48 25.16
N GLY A 424 38.48 -16.79 24.26
CA GLY A 424 39.79 -17.20 23.76
C GLY A 424 39.78 -18.36 22.74
N THR A 425 38.61 -18.79 22.25
CA THR A 425 38.48 -19.88 21.28
C THR A 425 37.53 -19.55 20.13
N LEU A 426 37.85 -20.04 18.93
CA LEU A 426 36.98 -20.00 17.75
C LEU A 426 35.97 -21.17 17.72
N ASP A 427 36.12 -22.13 18.63
CA ASP A 427 35.32 -23.36 18.68
C ASP A 427 34.49 -23.41 19.97
N TYR A 428 33.83 -22.29 20.28
CA TYR A 428 32.90 -22.16 21.40
C TYR A 428 31.60 -22.93 21.15
N SER A 429 30.93 -23.39 22.22
CA SER A 429 29.68 -24.12 22.10
C SER A 429 28.51 -23.17 21.81
N ARG A 430 27.71 -23.48 20.80
CA ARG A 430 26.41 -22.82 20.53
C ARG A 430 25.22 -23.57 21.14
N LYS A 431 25.48 -24.57 21.99
CA LYS A 431 24.42 -25.38 22.60
C LYS A 431 23.52 -24.49 23.48
N GLY A 432 22.23 -24.47 23.19
CA GLY A 432 21.24 -23.69 23.95
C GLY A 432 21.01 -22.27 23.42
N LEU A 433 21.74 -21.84 22.38
CA LEU A 433 21.47 -20.59 21.68
C LEU A 433 20.35 -20.79 20.65
N LEU A 434 19.61 -19.72 20.36
CA LEU A 434 18.67 -19.71 19.24
C LEU A 434 19.47 -19.71 17.93
N PRO A 435 19.19 -20.60 16.96
CA PRO A 435 20.00 -20.70 15.74
C PRO A 435 19.98 -19.45 14.84
N ARG A 436 19.03 -18.54 15.08
CA ARG A 436 18.82 -17.31 14.32
C ARG A 436 18.73 -16.07 15.20
N GLY A 437 19.05 -16.21 16.49
CA GLY A 437 19.06 -15.09 17.43
C GLY A 437 20.45 -14.48 17.57
N PRO A 438 20.53 -13.30 18.20
CA PRO A 438 21.81 -12.71 18.57
C PRO A 438 22.55 -13.64 19.55
N MET A 439 23.88 -13.59 19.46
CA MET A 439 24.75 -14.16 20.47
C MET A 439 24.50 -13.48 21.84
N PRO A 440 24.85 -14.13 22.96
CA PRO A 440 24.78 -13.48 24.27
C PRO A 440 25.54 -12.14 24.27
N ALA A 441 24.94 -11.09 24.82
CA ALA A 441 25.54 -9.74 24.82
C ALA A 441 26.92 -9.68 25.50
N GLU A 442 27.21 -10.57 26.45
CA GLU A 442 28.53 -10.70 27.06
C GLU A 442 29.63 -11.17 26.07
N TRP A 443 29.24 -11.86 24.99
CA TRP A 443 30.14 -12.37 23.96
C TRP A 443 30.17 -11.45 22.75
N MET A 444 29.01 -10.98 22.30
CA MET A 444 28.89 -10.06 21.17
C MET A 444 27.67 -9.18 21.36
N ASP A 445 27.87 -7.87 21.29
CA ASP A 445 26.79 -6.87 21.29
C ASP A 445 26.99 -5.92 20.11
N TYR A 446 26.03 -5.87 19.19
CA TYR A 446 26.08 -4.98 18.03
C TYR A 446 25.35 -3.68 18.36
N HIS A 447 26.09 -2.58 18.41
CA HIS A 447 25.53 -1.27 18.75
C HIS A 447 24.89 -0.57 17.56
N GLY A 448 25.40 -0.80 16.34
CA GLY A 448 24.93 -0.14 15.14
C GLY A 448 26.03 0.13 14.13
N HIS A 449 25.74 0.98 13.15
CA HIS A 449 26.73 1.43 12.17
C HIS A 449 26.60 2.91 11.89
N TYR A 450 27.74 3.52 11.61
CA TYR A 450 27.88 4.91 11.22
C TYR A 450 28.06 5.04 9.71
N LEU A 451 27.46 6.08 9.13
CA LEU A 451 27.71 6.52 7.78
C LEU A 451 28.54 7.81 7.82
N HIS A 452 29.57 7.88 6.99
CA HIS A 452 30.38 9.08 6.79
C HIS A 452 30.80 9.15 5.33
N ASN A 453 30.07 9.91 4.51
CA ASN A 453 30.17 9.83 3.05
C ASN A 453 29.89 8.38 2.60
N ASP A 454 30.73 7.80 1.75
CA ASP A 454 30.67 6.41 1.29
C ASP A 454 31.20 5.38 2.32
N ARG A 455 31.65 5.81 3.50
CA ARG A 455 32.19 4.92 4.54
C ARG A 455 31.09 4.38 5.44
N VAL A 456 31.16 3.07 5.68
CA VAL A 456 30.46 2.43 6.79
C VAL A 456 31.47 2.10 7.90
N THR A 457 31.13 2.47 9.13
CA THR A 457 31.89 2.08 10.33
C THR A 457 30.98 1.33 11.29
N LEU A 458 31.30 0.08 11.55
CA LEU A 458 30.57 -0.81 12.46
C LEU A 458 30.98 -0.52 13.90
N SER A 459 30.01 -0.52 14.81
CA SER A 459 30.25 -0.41 16.25
C SER A 459 29.61 -1.59 16.96
N TYR A 460 30.44 -2.32 17.71
CA TYR A 460 30.04 -3.52 18.44
C TYR A 460 31.05 -3.81 19.55
N SER A 461 30.75 -4.76 20.43
CA SER A 461 31.70 -5.30 21.38
C SER A 461 31.88 -6.81 21.20
N ILE A 462 33.08 -7.31 21.52
CA ILE A 462 33.40 -8.76 21.57
C ILE A 462 34.02 -9.06 22.93
N ASP A 463 33.47 -10.03 23.65
CA ASP A 463 33.87 -10.39 25.02
C ASP A 463 34.05 -9.15 25.94
N GLY A 464 33.14 -8.17 25.78
CA GLY A 464 33.14 -6.90 26.51
C GLY A 464 34.16 -5.84 26.06
N ARG A 465 34.93 -6.07 24.99
CA ARG A 465 35.82 -5.06 24.38
C ARG A 465 35.10 -4.32 23.27
N GLU A 466 35.04 -3.00 23.38
CA GLU A 466 34.53 -2.10 22.35
C GLU A 466 35.35 -2.16 21.06
N ILE A 467 34.69 -2.24 19.91
CA ILE A 467 35.31 -2.29 18.59
C ILE A 467 34.61 -1.31 17.65
N LEU A 468 35.41 -0.46 17.02
CA LEU A 468 35.03 0.21 15.78
C LEU A 468 35.76 -0.44 14.61
N GLU A 469 35.05 -0.78 13.55
CA GLU A 469 35.59 -1.43 12.36
C GLU A 469 35.09 -0.75 11.08
N SER A 470 35.98 -0.42 10.16
CA SER A 470 35.61 0.04 8.81
C SER A 470 36.37 -0.76 7.74
N PRO A 471 35.69 -1.65 6.99
CA PRO A 471 36.29 -2.36 5.87
C PRO A 471 36.44 -1.45 4.64
N ARG A 472 37.46 -1.71 3.82
CA ARG A 472 37.66 -1.09 2.49
C ARG A 472 38.28 -2.03 1.49
N GLU A 473 37.93 -1.81 0.23
CA GLU A 473 38.68 -2.30 -0.93
C GLU A 473 39.86 -1.36 -1.23
N LEU A 474 40.98 -1.92 -1.64
CA LEU A 474 42.16 -1.18 -2.13
C LEU A 474 42.35 -1.44 -3.64
N ASP A 475 42.73 -0.39 -4.38
CA ASP A 475 42.95 -0.43 -5.84
C ASP A 475 43.67 -1.70 -6.34
N HIS A 476 43.14 -2.29 -7.42
CA HIS A 476 43.61 -3.49 -8.12
C HIS A 476 44.98 -3.35 -8.82
N ARG A 477 46.03 -2.90 -8.14
CA ARG A 477 47.34 -2.69 -8.78
C ARG A 477 48.08 -3.99 -9.14
N ALA A 478 47.57 -5.16 -8.73
CA ALA A 478 48.28 -6.44 -8.87
C ALA A 478 47.39 -7.64 -9.25
N GLY A 479 46.16 -7.45 -9.74
CA GLY A 479 45.28 -8.56 -10.15
C GLY A 479 44.75 -9.44 -9.01
N SER A 480 44.78 -8.94 -7.76
CA SER A 480 44.15 -9.57 -6.61
C SER A 480 43.33 -8.53 -5.84
N GLU A 481 42.15 -8.93 -5.39
CA GLU A 481 41.27 -8.12 -4.54
C GLU A 481 41.85 -8.07 -3.12
N VAL A 482 42.09 -6.85 -2.64
CA VAL A 482 42.66 -6.62 -1.30
C VAL A 482 41.64 -5.86 -0.46
N ILE A 483 41.25 -6.47 0.65
CA ILE A 483 40.41 -5.82 1.65
C ILE A 483 41.28 -5.44 2.85
N VAL A 484 41.14 -4.20 3.32
CA VAL A 484 41.69 -3.76 4.60
C VAL A 484 40.55 -3.54 5.59
N HIS A 485 40.67 -4.13 6.77
CA HIS A 485 39.81 -3.81 7.92
C HIS A 485 40.59 -2.87 8.84
N GLU A 486 40.16 -1.61 8.91
CA GLU A 486 40.67 -0.65 9.88
C GLU A 486 39.88 -0.83 11.18
N MET A 487 40.58 -0.97 12.32
CA MET A 487 39.95 -1.29 13.60
C MET A 487 40.51 -0.44 14.75
N ASN A 488 39.62 0.03 15.62
CA ASN A 488 39.96 0.53 16.94
C ASN A 488 39.38 -0.44 17.97
N ILE A 489 40.23 -1.09 18.75
CA ILE A 489 39.85 -2.07 19.76
C ILE A 489 40.12 -1.47 21.14
N GLY A 490 39.09 -1.33 21.96
CA GLY A 490 39.17 -0.83 23.33
C GLY A 490 39.97 -1.74 24.27
N PRO A 491 40.25 -1.28 25.50
CA PRO A 491 40.92 -2.09 26.51
C PRO A 491 40.08 -3.30 26.94
N GLY A 492 40.71 -4.40 27.34
CA GLY A 492 40.06 -5.58 27.91
C GLY A 492 40.85 -6.88 27.75
N GLY A 493 40.16 -8.02 27.81
CA GLY A 493 40.74 -9.37 27.77
C GLY A 493 41.33 -9.80 26.41
N GLU A 494 41.83 -11.03 26.34
CA GLU A 494 42.33 -11.60 25.07
C GLU A 494 41.17 -11.80 24.09
N LEU A 495 41.39 -11.44 22.81
CA LEU A 495 40.46 -11.74 21.71
C LEU A 495 41.13 -12.66 20.69
N VAL A 496 40.29 -13.44 20.00
CA VAL A 496 40.71 -14.30 18.89
C VAL A 496 39.83 -14.03 17.69
N LEU A 497 40.43 -13.83 16.52
CA LEU A 497 39.75 -13.54 15.26
C LEU A 497 40.26 -14.50 14.18
N ALA A 498 39.37 -15.24 13.55
CA ALA A 498 39.67 -15.89 12.28
C ALA A 498 39.69 -14.81 11.20
N ILE A 499 40.82 -14.71 10.48
CA ILE A 499 40.99 -13.80 9.35
C ILE A 499 40.72 -14.53 8.03
N ALA A 500 40.86 -15.86 7.98
CA ALA A 500 40.47 -16.63 6.80
C ALA A 500 40.15 -18.07 7.17
N GLU A 501 39.22 -18.72 6.46
CA GLU A 501 38.91 -20.14 6.68
C GLU A 501 40.02 -21.09 6.23
N ASN A 502 40.88 -20.66 5.30
CA ASN A 502 41.93 -21.50 4.73
C ASN A 502 43.21 -20.69 4.46
N ALA A 503 44.21 -20.89 5.33
CA ALA A 503 45.52 -20.24 5.26
C ALA A 503 46.36 -20.62 4.02
N LYS A 504 45.95 -21.61 3.22
CA LYS A 504 46.64 -22.03 2.00
C LYS A 504 46.30 -21.16 0.78
N ILE A 505 45.16 -20.48 0.81
CA ILE A 505 44.66 -19.66 -0.30
C ILE A 505 44.50 -18.18 0.06
N ALA A 506 44.64 -17.85 1.34
CA ALA A 506 44.52 -16.51 1.89
C ALA A 506 45.85 -16.00 2.45
N THR A 507 46.17 -14.74 2.18
CA THR A 507 47.32 -14.06 2.76
C THR A 507 46.84 -12.87 3.58
N ALA A 508 47.38 -12.69 4.78
CA ALA A 508 47.05 -11.55 5.64
C ALA A 508 48.28 -10.91 6.30
N ILE A 509 48.19 -9.59 6.51
CA ILE A 509 49.18 -8.76 7.20
C ILE A 509 48.46 -7.82 8.16
N VAL A 510 49.03 -7.63 9.36
CA VAL A 510 48.51 -6.67 10.34
C VAL A 510 49.52 -5.55 10.56
N ARG A 511 49.04 -4.30 10.56
CA ARG A 511 49.81 -3.07 10.88
C ARG A 511 49.15 -2.32 12.04
N GLY A 512 49.82 -1.26 12.53
CA GLY A 512 49.39 -0.45 13.67
C GLY A 512 50.03 -0.93 14.98
N ASP A 513 49.24 -1.00 16.05
CA ASP A 513 49.66 -1.45 17.38
C ASP A 513 49.80 -2.99 17.47
N ALA A 514 50.61 -3.56 16.57
CA ALA A 514 50.65 -4.99 16.26
C ALA A 514 51.86 -5.76 16.84
N HIS A 515 52.70 -5.12 17.65
CA HIS A 515 54.03 -5.62 18.08
C HIS A 515 54.02 -6.95 18.86
N ASP A 516 52.90 -7.30 19.51
CA ASP A 516 52.67 -8.47 20.34
C ASP A 516 51.49 -9.33 19.85
N LEU A 517 50.98 -9.06 18.64
CA LEU A 517 49.92 -9.83 17.99
C LEU A 517 50.53 -11.03 17.27
N THR A 518 49.84 -12.17 17.28
CA THR A 518 50.28 -13.37 16.55
C THR A 518 49.29 -13.75 15.46
N ILE A 519 49.78 -14.00 14.25
CA ILE A 519 49.00 -14.54 13.14
C ILE A 519 49.56 -15.91 12.76
N GLN A 520 48.77 -16.96 12.91
CA GLN A 520 49.19 -18.32 12.57
C GLN A 520 48.00 -19.18 12.17
N PRO A 521 48.19 -20.19 11.29
CA PRO A 521 47.20 -21.21 11.05
C PRO A 521 46.91 -22.00 12.33
N ASP A 522 45.66 -22.37 12.56
CA ASP A 522 45.31 -23.35 13.60
C ASP A 522 45.25 -24.79 13.05
N ASP A 523 44.79 -25.73 13.87
CA ASP A 523 44.68 -27.16 13.53
C ASP A 523 43.65 -27.46 12.43
N LYS A 524 42.78 -26.49 12.11
CA LYS A 524 41.78 -26.57 11.03
C LYS A 524 42.19 -25.75 9.81
N ASP A 525 43.47 -25.37 9.71
CA ASP A 525 44.04 -24.51 8.67
C ASP A 525 43.41 -23.09 8.62
N ARG A 526 42.66 -22.65 9.64
CA ARG A 526 42.13 -21.28 9.68
C ARG A 526 43.26 -20.33 10.00
N LEU A 527 43.36 -19.19 9.30
CA LEU A 527 44.35 -18.17 9.63
C LEU A 527 43.85 -17.34 10.81
N VAL A 528 44.48 -17.47 11.98
CA VAL A 528 43.98 -16.89 13.24
C VAL A 528 44.88 -15.76 13.72
N LEU A 529 44.27 -14.63 14.04
CA LEU A 529 44.87 -13.52 14.78
C LEU A 529 44.50 -13.60 16.27
N ARG A 530 45.51 -13.58 17.13
CA ARG A 530 45.34 -13.43 18.58
C ARG A 530 45.75 -12.04 19.01
N ILE A 531 44.85 -11.38 19.74
CA ILE A 531 45.03 -10.03 20.25
C ILE A 531 45.10 -10.14 21.78
N PRO A 532 46.27 -9.87 22.39
CA PRO A 532 46.42 -10.03 23.83
C PRO A 532 45.54 -9.05 24.61
N ALA A 533 45.35 -9.36 25.89
CA ALA A 533 44.73 -8.44 26.83
C ALA A 533 45.55 -7.14 26.92
N ASP A 534 44.86 -6.00 26.96
CA ASP A 534 45.50 -4.68 27.08
C ASP A 534 44.63 -3.72 27.89
N THR A 535 45.29 -2.78 28.58
CA THR A 535 44.67 -1.69 29.33
C THR A 535 44.50 -0.42 28.50
N ARG A 536 45.04 -0.40 27.27
CA ARG A 536 44.91 0.70 26.30
C ARG A 536 44.12 0.25 25.09
N SER A 537 43.54 1.22 24.38
CA SER A 537 43.00 0.98 23.05
C SER A 537 44.12 0.72 22.04
N ARG A 538 43.82 -0.09 21.02
CA ARG A 538 44.73 -0.45 19.93
C ARG A 538 44.13 -0.05 18.60
N THR A 539 44.92 0.57 17.74
CA THR A 539 44.55 0.82 16.35
C THR A 539 45.25 -0.18 15.46
N LEU A 540 44.47 -0.99 14.73
CA LEU A 540 44.94 -2.07 13.88
C LEU A 540 44.46 -1.90 12.44
N GLN A 541 45.25 -2.42 11.50
CA GLN A 541 44.86 -2.54 10.10
C GLN A 541 45.12 -3.97 9.66
N VAL A 542 44.08 -4.70 9.26
CA VAL A 542 44.18 -6.10 8.81
C VAL A 542 43.98 -6.16 7.30
N PHE A 543 45.07 -6.35 6.56
CA PHE A 543 45.05 -6.50 5.11
C PHE A 543 44.89 -7.96 4.75
N ARG A 544 44.00 -8.28 3.82
CA ARG A 544 43.65 -9.64 3.39
C ARG A 544 43.56 -9.70 1.88
N ALA A 545 44.08 -10.77 1.28
CA ALA A 545 44.00 -11.01 -0.16
C ALA A 545 43.91 -12.51 -0.47
N GLU A 546 43.18 -12.87 -1.53
CA GLU A 546 43.21 -14.23 -2.10
C GLU A 546 44.40 -14.35 -3.07
N GLY A 547 45.16 -15.45 -2.97
CA GLY A 547 46.19 -15.83 -3.95
C GLY A 547 47.42 -14.91 -4.07
N SER A 548 47.45 -13.74 -3.42
CA SER A 548 48.61 -12.86 -3.39
C SER A 548 49.76 -13.44 -2.56
N ASP A 549 50.99 -13.35 -3.07
CA ASP A 549 52.16 -13.64 -2.25
C ASP A 549 52.35 -12.59 -1.15
N ARG A 550 52.94 -12.99 -0.02
CA ARG A 550 53.10 -12.14 1.17
C ARG A 550 53.89 -10.86 0.89
N SER A 551 54.84 -10.89 -0.04
CA SER A 551 55.68 -9.72 -0.36
C SER A 551 54.86 -8.65 -1.09
N SER A 552 54.01 -9.08 -2.03
CA SER A 552 53.09 -8.19 -2.76
C SER A 552 52.10 -7.53 -1.80
N LEU A 553 51.48 -8.30 -0.89
CA LEU A 553 50.58 -7.72 0.11
C LEU A 553 51.32 -6.76 1.07
N HIS A 554 52.58 -7.06 1.44
CA HIS A 554 53.41 -6.14 2.24
C HIS A 554 53.67 -4.82 1.51
N ALA A 555 53.93 -4.86 0.20
CA ALA A 555 54.12 -3.65 -0.60
C ALA A 555 52.86 -2.79 -0.64
N ILE A 556 51.68 -3.41 -0.85
CA ILE A 556 50.38 -2.73 -0.82
C ILE A 556 50.14 -2.13 0.57
N ALA A 557 50.32 -2.93 1.63
CA ALA A 557 50.12 -2.48 3.00
C ALA A 557 51.05 -1.31 3.37
N ASN A 558 52.31 -1.30 2.91
CA ASN A 558 53.26 -0.21 3.16
C ASN A 558 52.95 1.07 2.37
N ALA A 559 52.38 0.93 1.17
CA ALA A 559 51.93 2.07 0.37
C ALA A 559 50.61 2.66 0.88
N TYR A 560 49.82 1.88 1.62
CA TYR A 560 48.58 2.33 2.22
C TYR A 560 48.83 3.36 3.31
N THR A 561 48.21 4.53 3.16
CA THR A 561 48.14 5.55 4.19
C THR A 561 46.71 5.56 4.75
N PRO A 562 46.50 5.26 6.05
CA PRO A 562 45.18 5.38 6.65
C PRO A 562 44.60 6.76 6.38
N THR A 563 43.36 6.80 5.91
CA THR A 563 42.72 8.04 5.50
C THR A 563 42.17 8.84 6.70
N THR A 564 41.92 8.19 7.84
CA THR A 564 41.29 8.84 9.00
C THR A 564 41.48 8.08 10.32
N ASN A 565 41.34 8.76 11.47
CA ASN A 565 41.04 8.11 12.75
C ASN A 565 39.57 7.64 12.72
N LEU A 566 39.28 6.36 12.99
CA LEU A 566 37.90 5.86 12.93
C LEU A 566 36.92 6.62 13.84
N ALA A 567 37.40 7.17 14.96
CA ALA A 567 36.56 7.98 15.84
C ALA A 567 36.04 9.26 15.18
N SER A 568 36.69 9.80 14.13
CA SER A 568 36.15 10.93 13.39
C SER A 568 35.17 10.53 12.27
N LEU A 569 34.97 9.22 12.05
CA LEU A 569 33.93 8.70 11.15
C LEU A 569 32.60 8.48 11.88
N THR A 570 32.53 8.79 13.18
CA THR A 570 31.33 8.63 14.03
C THR A 570 30.69 9.98 14.39
N THR A 571 30.86 11.01 13.55
CA THR A 571 30.37 12.37 13.82
C THR A 571 29.60 12.96 12.64
N GLY A 572 29.05 12.12 11.76
CA GLY A 572 28.43 12.55 10.51
C GLY A 572 29.44 12.98 9.43
N GLY A 573 28.98 13.03 8.18
CA GLY A 573 29.78 13.32 7.00
C GLY A 573 29.12 14.33 6.05
N SER A 574 29.52 14.34 4.79
CA SER A 574 28.78 15.07 3.77
C SER A 574 27.48 14.37 3.44
N ARG A 575 26.43 15.15 3.18
CA ARG A 575 25.13 14.68 2.69
C ARG A 575 25.27 13.73 1.50
N LEU A 576 24.71 12.53 1.64
CA LEU A 576 24.57 11.53 0.57
C LEU A 576 23.43 11.89 -0.38
N TRP A 577 22.38 12.54 0.14
CA TRP A 577 21.16 12.84 -0.63
C TRP A 577 20.85 14.33 -0.59
N PRO A 578 21.70 15.22 -1.13
CA PRO A 578 21.61 16.66 -0.91
C PRO A 578 20.32 17.31 -1.43
N ASP A 579 19.66 16.71 -2.42
CA ASP A 579 18.46 17.25 -3.05
C ASP A 579 17.24 17.24 -2.11
N GLU A 580 16.44 18.29 -2.21
CA GLU A 580 15.10 18.37 -1.62
C GLU A 580 14.09 18.46 -2.77
N LEU A 581 13.04 17.65 -2.69
CA LEU A 581 12.01 17.60 -3.72
C LEU A 581 10.78 18.37 -3.26
N GLU A 582 10.12 19.08 -4.17
CA GLU A 582 8.89 19.81 -3.87
C GLU A 582 7.72 19.25 -4.68
N THR A 583 6.55 19.24 -4.05
CA THR A 583 5.30 18.73 -4.62
C THR A 583 4.13 19.62 -4.19
N VAL A 584 3.06 19.56 -4.98
CA VAL A 584 1.80 20.26 -4.70
C VAL A 584 0.74 19.22 -4.35
N GLY A 585 0.12 19.33 -3.18
CA GLY A 585 -1.00 18.51 -2.73
C GLY A 585 -2.36 19.02 -3.21
N TYR A 586 -3.39 18.20 -2.97
CA TYR A 586 -4.75 18.43 -3.44
C TYR A 586 -5.73 18.41 -2.27
N LEU A 587 -6.59 19.42 -2.20
CA LEU A 587 -7.65 19.45 -1.19
C LEU A 587 -8.83 18.59 -1.65
N GLY A 588 -9.41 17.84 -0.71
CA GLY A 588 -10.60 17.03 -0.96
C GLY A 588 -11.76 17.90 -1.44
N LEU A 589 -12.57 17.35 -2.35
CA LEU A 589 -13.71 18.05 -2.95
C LEU A 589 -14.97 17.99 -2.09
N GLU A 590 -14.96 17.18 -1.03
CA GLU A 590 -16.12 16.95 -0.19
C GLU A 590 -16.55 18.22 0.54
N GLN A 591 -17.86 18.48 0.51
CA GLN A 591 -18.47 19.67 1.10
C GLN A 591 -19.04 19.42 2.50
N GLY A 592 -18.87 18.21 3.04
CA GLY A 592 -19.35 17.79 4.36
C GLY A 592 -18.41 18.19 5.50
N GLY A 593 -18.62 17.59 6.67
CA GLY A 593 -17.80 17.85 7.86
C GLY A 593 -16.36 17.34 7.78
N TYR A 594 -16.07 16.36 6.92
CA TYR A 594 -14.69 15.96 6.60
C TYR A 594 -14.45 15.94 5.09
N ALA A 595 -13.19 16.18 4.72
CA ALA A 595 -12.67 16.08 3.36
C ALA A 595 -11.38 15.27 3.36
N LEU A 596 -11.12 14.58 2.25
CA LEU A 596 -9.93 13.76 2.09
C LEU A 596 -8.90 14.45 1.20
N ASP A 597 -7.89 15.07 1.82
CA ASP A 597 -6.82 15.75 1.09
C ASP A 597 -5.72 14.74 0.69
N THR A 598 -5.04 14.99 -0.42
CA THR A 598 -3.93 14.18 -0.92
C THR A 598 -2.61 14.92 -0.82
N ILE A 599 -1.67 14.32 -0.10
CA ILE A 599 -0.29 14.80 -0.02
C ILE A 599 0.48 14.12 -1.13
N THR A 600 0.82 14.87 -2.17
CA THR A 600 1.41 14.31 -3.39
C THR A 600 2.82 13.79 -3.12
N ILE A 601 3.01 12.50 -3.35
CA ILE A 601 4.33 11.85 -3.29
C ILE A 601 5.08 12.13 -4.61
N PRO A 602 6.40 12.40 -4.60
CA PRO A 602 7.18 12.58 -5.82
C PRO A 602 6.99 11.42 -6.82
N GLU A 603 6.86 11.77 -8.10
CA GLU A 603 6.70 10.77 -9.18
C GLU A 603 7.99 10.01 -9.45
N SER A 604 9.10 10.72 -9.40
CA SER A 604 10.45 10.19 -9.56
C SER A 604 11.39 10.86 -8.57
N THR A 605 12.54 10.24 -8.36
CA THR A 605 13.62 10.77 -7.53
C THR A 605 14.94 10.56 -8.24
N PRO A 606 15.98 11.38 -7.97
CA PRO A 606 17.33 11.14 -8.48
C PRO A 606 17.90 9.76 -8.13
N TRP A 607 17.35 9.11 -7.09
CA TRP A 607 17.83 7.87 -6.50
C TRP A 607 17.00 6.64 -6.90
N ASN A 608 16.04 6.80 -7.81
CA ASN A 608 15.08 5.76 -8.21
C ASN A 608 14.39 5.08 -7.00
N THR A 609 14.10 5.87 -5.96
CA THR A 609 13.37 5.40 -4.79
C THR A 609 11.96 5.00 -5.17
N TRP A 610 11.58 3.79 -4.77
CA TRP A 610 10.21 3.30 -4.94
C TRP A 610 9.39 3.58 -3.67
N PHE A 611 8.49 4.57 -3.74
CA PHE A 611 7.66 5.03 -2.63
C PHE A 611 6.52 4.06 -2.24
N ARG A 612 6.82 2.79 -1.94
CA ARG A 612 5.83 1.90 -1.31
C ARG A 612 5.73 2.26 0.17
N THR A 613 4.92 3.27 0.47
CA THR A 613 4.81 3.87 1.81
C THR A 613 4.21 2.89 2.81
N SER A 614 4.81 2.74 3.98
CA SER A 614 4.47 1.67 4.93
C SER A 614 4.13 2.14 6.34
N ALA A 615 4.71 3.27 6.78
CA ALA A 615 4.44 3.85 8.10
C ALA A 615 4.78 5.33 8.15
N LEU A 616 4.17 6.06 9.10
CA LEU A 616 4.46 7.46 9.35
C LEU A 616 4.40 7.78 10.85
N ASP A 617 5.08 8.84 11.26
CA ASP A 617 4.85 9.55 12.53
C ASP A 617 5.25 11.02 12.44
N PHE A 618 4.84 11.83 13.43
CA PHE A 618 5.07 13.28 13.41
C PHE A 618 6.04 13.77 14.47
N PHE A 619 6.87 14.74 14.08
CA PHE A 619 7.59 15.59 15.01
C PHE A 619 6.61 16.57 15.68
N PRO A 620 6.94 17.11 16.87
CA PRO A 620 6.10 18.12 17.53
C PRO A 620 5.84 19.38 16.71
N ASP A 621 6.72 19.69 15.75
CA ASP A 621 6.60 20.85 14.85
C ASP A 621 5.71 20.60 13.62
N GLY A 622 5.15 19.40 13.47
CA GLY A 622 4.28 19.01 12.36
C GLY A 622 5.01 18.43 11.14
N ARG A 623 6.35 18.37 11.14
CA ARG A 623 7.06 17.57 10.12
C ARG A 623 6.72 16.09 10.29
N MET A 624 6.67 15.36 9.19
CA MET A 624 6.38 13.94 9.17
C MET A 624 7.64 13.14 8.87
N ALA A 625 7.89 12.05 9.59
CA ALA A 625 8.76 10.97 9.15
C ALA A 625 7.91 9.90 8.45
N LEU A 626 8.26 9.55 7.21
CA LEU A 626 7.55 8.57 6.38
C LEU A 626 8.50 7.44 5.97
N ALA A 627 8.13 6.20 6.28
CA ALA A 627 8.85 5.02 5.86
C ALA A 627 8.35 4.46 4.52
N THR A 628 9.28 3.91 3.74
CA THR A 628 8.97 3.04 2.60
C THR A 628 9.29 1.59 2.97
N HIS A 629 8.46 0.63 2.54
CA HIS A 629 8.75 -0.80 2.64
C HIS A 629 10.12 -1.17 2.00
N GLY A 630 10.59 -0.35 1.06
CA GLY A 630 11.90 -0.49 0.44
C GLY A 630 13.10 -0.10 1.31
N GLY A 631 12.91 0.41 2.52
CA GLY A 631 13.99 0.68 3.48
C GLY A 631 14.40 2.15 3.63
N ASP A 632 13.57 3.10 3.20
CA ASP A 632 13.86 4.54 3.33
C ASP A 632 13.06 5.20 4.44
N ILE A 633 13.62 6.27 5.01
CA ILE A 633 12.88 7.27 5.78
C ILE A 633 12.98 8.62 5.07
N TRP A 634 11.83 9.27 4.90
CA TRP A 634 11.70 10.61 4.35
C TRP A 634 11.16 11.57 5.40
N ILE A 635 11.69 12.78 5.43
CA ILE A 635 11.15 13.88 6.20
C ILE A 635 10.30 14.73 5.25
N VAL A 636 9.02 14.85 5.57
CA VAL A 636 8.06 15.64 4.82
C VAL A 636 7.74 16.90 5.63
N SER A 637 7.88 18.06 5.01
CA SER A 637 7.64 19.37 5.62
C SER A 637 6.80 20.26 4.70
N GLY A 638 6.40 21.45 5.18
CA GLY A 638 5.49 22.31 4.42
C GLY A 638 4.08 21.74 4.32
N ILE A 639 3.67 20.92 5.30
CA ILE A 639 2.32 20.37 5.39
C ILE A 639 1.46 21.38 6.14
N ASP A 640 0.72 22.18 5.39
CA ASP A 640 -0.18 23.20 5.91
C ASP A 640 -1.61 23.01 5.35
N ASP A 641 -2.46 24.03 5.48
CA ASP A 641 -3.84 23.96 5.03
C ASP A 641 -3.98 23.95 3.51
N ASP A 642 -3.01 24.49 2.76
CA ASP A 642 -3.09 24.62 1.30
C ASP A 642 -2.30 23.54 0.54
N LEU A 643 -1.28 22.94 1.16
CA LEU A 643 -0.44 21.90 0.59
C LEU A 643 0.29 22.34 -0.70
N LEU A 644 0.53 23.63 -0.92
CA LEU A 644 1.12 24.14 -2.16
C LEU A 644 2.64 23.96 -2.24
N GLN A 645 3.32 23.75 -1.11
CA GLN A 645 4.78 23.64 -1.03
C GLN A 645 5.23 22.49 -0.11
N VAL A 646 4.77 21.28 -0.41
CA VAL A 646 5.17 20.09 0.34
C VAL A 646 6.58 19.68 -0.07
N ARG A 647 7.51 19.67 0.88
CA ARG A 647 8.93 19.39 0.66
C ARG A 647 9.34 18.03 1.23
N TRP A 648 10.19 17.32 0.50
CA TRP A 648 10.61 15.96 0.76
C TRP A 648 12.13 15.89 0.83
N LYS A 649 12.65 15.47 1.98
CA LYS A 649 14.07 15.23 2.22
C LYS A 649 14.28 13.77 2.60
N ARG A 650 15.09 13.04 1.83
CA ARG A 650 15.50 11.68 2.21
C ARG A 650 16.42 11.77 3.43
N PHE A 651 16.08 11.06 4.49
CA PHE A 651 16.79 11.10 5.77
C PHE A 651 17.58 9.83 6.03
N ALA A 652 17.02 8.67 5.68
CA ALA A 652 17.70 7.39 5.83
C ALA A 652 17.38 6.45 4.66
N ALA A 653 18.28 5.50 4.43
CA ALA A 653 18.10 4.40 3.48
C ALA A 653 18.73 3.11 4.03
N GLY A 654 18.52 1.98 3.34
CA GLY A 654 19.19 0.73 3.68
C GLY A 654 18.58 -0.05 4.86
N LEU A 655 17.39 0.33 5.34
CA LEU A 655 16.69 -0.38 6.42
C LEU A 655 15.99 -1.65 5.92
N TYR A 656 15.82 -2.62 6.82
CA TYR A 656 15.24 -3.91 6.47
C TYR A 656 13.71 -3.96 6.63
N GLU A 657 12.99 -3.76 5.52
CA GLU A 657 11.52 -3.88 5.42
C GLU A 657 10.75 -3.15 6.54
N PRO A 658 10.86 -1.80 6.63
CA PRO A 658 10.28 -1.08 7.75
C PRO A 658 8.75 -0.98 7.64
N PHE A 659 8.05 -1.31 8.73
CA PHE A 659 6.58 -1.31 8.81
C PHE A 659 6.02 -0.59 10.06
N GLY A 660 6.88 0.09 10.80
CA GLY A 660 6.52 0.89 11.96
C GLY A 660 7.48 2.05 12.13
N VAL A 661 6.95 3.23 12.41
CA VAL A 661 7.71 4.44 12.75
C VAL A 661 7.10 5.06 13.99
N LYS A 662 7.97 5.47 14.93
CA LYS A 662 7.61 6.30 16.08
C LYS A 662 8.63 7.40 16.31
N ILE A 663 8.15 8.61 16.60
CA ILE A 663 8.98 9.71 17.06
C ILE A 663 8.82 9.83 18.57
N VAL A 664 9.92 9.58 19.29
CA VAL A 664 9.97 9.68 20.76
C VAL A 664 11.07 10.65 21.12
N ASN A 665 10.73 11.73 21.82
CA ASN A 665 11.66 12.79 22.20
C ASN A 665 12.45 13.37 21.01
N GLY A 666 11.79 13.50 19.84
CA GLY A 666 12.39 14.02 18.61
C GLY A 666 13.31 13.04 17.87
N GLN A 667 13.45 11.80 18.34
CA GLN A 667 14.23 10.76 17.67
C GLN A 667 13.32 9.79 16.91
N ILE A 668 13.77 9.31 15.75
CA ILE A 668 13.03 8.38 14.91
C ILE A 668 13.40 6.94 15.29
N TYR A 669 12.39 6.16 15.65
CA TYR A 669 12.46 4.72 15.88
C TYR A 669 11.73 3.99 14.75
N VAL A 670 12.34 2.93 14.23
CA VAL A 670 11.83 2.19 13.06
C VAL A 670 11.81 0.70 13.34
N THR A 671 10.63 0.09 13.29
CA THR A 671 10.49 -1.37 13.33
C THR A 671 10.93 -1.94 11.98
N CYS A 672 12.05 -2.67 12.00
CA CYS A 672 12.56 -3.46 10.90
C CYS A 672 12.26 -4.95 11.16
N LYS A 673 12.43 -5.79 10.13
CA LYS A 673 12.19 -7.23 10.24
C LYS A 673 13.13 -7.93 11.24
N ASP A 674 14.33 -7.38 11.42
CA ASP A 674 15.37 -7.97 12.26
C ASP A 674 15.62 -7.24 13.58
N ARG A 675 15.14 -5.99 13.74
CA ARG A 675 15.36 -5.18 14.95
C ARG A 675 14.46 -3.95 15.01
N LEU A 676 14.44 -3.31 16.18
CA LEU A 676 14.07 -1.91 16.32
C LEU A 676 15.32 -1.05 16.14
N THR A 677 15.30 -0.15 15.15
CA THR A 677 16.42 0.74 14.83
C THR A 677 16.12 2.15 15.31
N ARG A 678 17.07 2.81 15.97
CA ARG A 678 17.00 4.24 16.30
C ARG A 678 17.95 5.03 15.40
N LEU A 679 17.42 6.05 14.73
CA LEU A 679 18.18 6.85 13.78
C LEU A 679 18.64 8.16 14.41
N HIS A 680 19.89 8.53 14.15
CA HIS A 680 20.49 9.76 14.65
C HIS A 680 21.11 10.58 13.52
N ASP A 681 20.80 11.87 13.52
CA ASP A 681 21.48 12.89 12.76
C ASP A 681 22.44 13.59 13.73
N GLN A 682 23.73 13.25 13.66
CA GLN A 682 24.71 13.68 14.67
C GLN A 682 25.30 15.04 14.37
N ASP A 683 25.35 15.42 13.10
CA ASP A 683 25.90 16.69 12.62
C ASP A 683 24.82 17.74 12.31
N GLY A 684 23.54 17.36 12.38
CA GLY A 684 22.38 18.22 12.14
C GLY A 684 22.18 18.53 10.66
N ASN A 685 22.73 17.73 9.74
CA ASN A 685 22.68 17.99 8.31
C ASN A 685 21.35 17.58 7.67
N GLY A 686 20.45 16.91 8.40
CA GLY A 686 19.16 16.42 7.90
C GLY A 686 19.21 15.02 7.28
N GLU A 687 20.24 14.22 7.60
CA GLU A 687 20.39 12.81 7.23
C GLU A 687 20.83 11.99 8.46
N ALA A 688 20.48 10.71 8.51
CA ALA A 688 20.92 9.82 9.57
C ALA A 688 22.35 9.36 9.32
N ASP A 689 23.23 9.62 10.30
CA ASP A 689 24.63 9.19 10.28
C ASP A 689 24.89 8.01 11.21
N PHE A 690 23.99 7.71 12.16
CA PHE A 690 24.10 6.55 13.04
C PHE A 690 22.79 5.77 13.07
N TYR A 691 22.89 4.49 12.72
CA TYR A 691 21.81 3.52 12.69
C TYR A 691 22.01 2.60 13.88
N GLU A 692 21.44 2.99 15.02
CA GLU A 692 21.58 2.27 16.27
C GLU A 692 20.70 1.02 16.30
N SER A 693 21.29 -0.10 16.68
CA SER A 693 20.58 -1.33 17.00
C SER A 693 19.97 -1.24 18.40
N PHE A 694 18.84 -0.53 18.52
CA PHE A 694 18.20 -0.26 19.80
C PHE A 694 17.67 -1.53 20.49
N CYS A 695 17.09 -2.46 19.74
CA CYS A 695 16.72 -3.79 20.24
C CYS A 695 16.70 -4.81 19.10
N ALA A 696 17.59 -5.79 19.13
CA ALA A 696 17.62 -6.88 18.15
C ALA A 696 16.41 -7.84 18.32
N ASP A 697 15.86 -8.34 17.21
CA ASP A 697 14.89 -9.42 17.26
C ASP A 697 15.62 -10.75 17.47
N ILE A 698 15.15 -11.51 18.46
CA ILE A 698 15.83 -12.75 18.88
C ILE A 698 15.59 -13.93 17.92
N ASP A 699 14.70 -13.76 16.94
CA ASP A 699 14.36 -14.83 16.02
C ASP A 699 13.84 -14.28 14.70
N VAL A 700 14.72 -14.15 13.72
CA VAL A 700 14.42 -13.52 12.43
C VAL A 700 14.09 -14.57 11.38
N SER A 701 12.97 -14.36 10.69
CA SER A 701 12.43 -15.28 9.68
C SER A 701 12.97 -14.91 8.30
N THR A 702 13.35 -15.91 7.51
CA THR A 702 13.67 -15.72 6.08
C THR A 702 12.44 -15.85 5.18
N ASN A 703 11.28 -16.14 5.77
CA ASN A 703 10.03 -16.18 5.04
C ASN A 703 9.53 -14.77 4.73
N PHE A 704 8.99 -14.64 3.53
CA PHE A 704 8.37 -13.44 3.03
C PHE A 704 7.16 -12.98 3.88
N HIS A 705 6.30 -13.89 4.31
CA HIS A 705 5.07 -13.54 5.04
C HIS A 705 5.29 -13.18 6.52
N ALA A 706 6.54 -13.15 6.98
CA ALA A 706 6.91 -13.01 8.38
C ALA A 706 7.37 -11.58 8.72
N PHE A 707 6.44 -10.63 8.59
CA PHE A 707 6.70 -9.23 8.89
C PHE A 707 6.70 -8.94 10.40
N ASN A 708 7.45 -7.90 10.76
CA ASN A 708 7.30 -7.19 12.03
C ASN A 708 6.53 -5.90 11.75
N PHE A 709 5.32 -5.81 12.28
CA PHE A 709 4.37 -4.75 11.98
C PHE A 709 4.27 -3.71 13.09
N ASP A 710 4.13 -2.46 12.63
CA ASP A 710 3.75 -1.28 13.41
C ASP A 710 4.77 -0.94 14.50
N LEU A 711 4.55 0.19 15.15
CA LEU A 711 5.29 0.61 16.32
C LEU A 711 4.40 1.55 17.13
N GLN A 712 4.12 1.16 18.37
CA GLN A 712 3.36 1.97 19.31
C GLN A 712 4.12 2.15 20.60
N THR A 713 3.78 3.20 21.34
CA THR A 713 4.29 3.46 22.68
C THR A 713 3.14 3.58 23.68
N ASP A 714 3.39 3.15 24.92
CA ASP A 714 2.51 3.46 26.05
C ASP A 714 2.99 4.71 26.82
N ASP A 715 2.23 5.10 27.83
CA ASP A 715 2.50 6.27 28.67
C ASP A 715 3.78 6.12 29.52
N GLU A 716 4.29 4.89 29.69
CA GLU A 716 5.56 4.59 30.37
C GLU A 716 6.77 4.65 29.42
N GLY A 717 6.53 4.83 28.11
CA GLY A 717 7.56 4.85 27.08
C GLY A 717 7.99 3.47 26.59
N ASN A 718 7.27 2.41 26.92
CA ASN A 718 7.55 1.08 26.37
C ASN A 718 7.11 1.02 24.91
N PHE A 719 7.83 0.26 24.09
CA PHE A 719 7.50 0.05 22.68
C PHE A 719 6.75 -1.26 22.45
N TYR A 720 5.84 -1.26 21.48
CA TYR A 720 5.07 -2.43 21.07
C TYR A 720 5.13 -2.62 19.55
N TYR A 721 5.40 -3.85 19.12
CA TYR A 721 5.32 -4.27 17.72
C TYR A 721 4.74 -5.69 17.62
N ALA A 722 4.17 -6.04 16.47
CA ALA A 722 3.53 -7.33 16.25
C ALA A 722 4.29 -8.18 15.23
N LYS A 723 4.41 -9.49 15.46
CA LYS A 723 5.00 -10.44 14.50
C LYS A 723 3.91 -11.29 13.87
N SER A 724 3.97 -11.47 12.55
CA SER A 724 3.09 -12.40 11.83
C SER A 724 3.23 -13.83 12.32
N GLY A 725 2.10 -14.53 12.37
CA GLY A 725 2.03 -15.97 12.56
C GLY A 725 2.06 -16.75 11.25
N HIS A 726 1.29 -16.27 10.26
CA HIS A 726 1.08 -16.98 9.01
C HIS A 726 2.35 -17.08 8.17
N GLY A 727 2.74 -18.32 7.85
CA GLY A 727 3.90 -18.59 6.99
C GLY A 727 5.25 -18.26 7.65
N ALA A 728 5.24 -17.75 8.87
CA ALA A 728 6.46 -17.48 9.61
C ALA A 728 7.09 -18.78 10.11
N ASP A 729 8.42 -18.82 10.10
CA ASP A 729 9.22 -19.93 10.60
C ASP A 729 9.82 -19.62 11.99
N PHE A 730 9.24 -18.66 12.73
CA PHE A 730 9.61 -18.33 14.11
C PHE A 730 9.38 -19.50 15.08
N SER A 731 10.19 -19.54 16.14
CA SER A 731 10.00 -20.36 17.34
C SER A 731 8.72 -19.99 18.12
N LEU A 732 8.33 -18.70 18.09
CA LEU A 732 7.06 -18.20 18.59
C LEU A 732 6.41 -17.27 17.54
N PRO A 733 5.67 -17.82 16.57
CA PRO A 733 4.99 -17.06 15.54
C PRO A 733 3.67 -16.46 16.09
N GLY A 734 3.28 -15.28 15.59
CA GLY A 734 1.98 -14.68 15.91
C GLY A 734 1.91 -14.09 17.32
N ALA A 735 2.75 -13.10 17.61
CA ALA A 735 2.88 -12.51 18.95
C ALA A 735 3.09 -11.00 18.90
N VAL A 736 2.65 -10.32 19.95
CA VAL A 736 2.97 -8.90 20.22
C VAL A 736 4.04 -8.85 21.29
N PHE A 737 5.07 -8.04 21.07
CA PHE A 737 6.18 -7.87 22.01
C PHE A 737 6.10 -6.50 22.68
N LYS A 738 6.49 -6.46 23.96
CA LYS A 738 6.74 -5.23 24.71
C LYS A 738 8.25 -5.07 24.89
N ILE A 739 8.77 -3.89 24.60
CA ILE A 739 10.19 -3.52 24.79
C ILE A 739 10.25 -2.36 25.78
N SER A 740 11.16 -2.43 26.74
CA SER A 740 11.39 -1.35 27.71
C SER A 740 11.87 -0.05 27.04
N PRO A 741 11.70 1.12 27.69
CA PRO A 741 12.08 2.41 27.10
C PRO A 741 13.58 2.55 26.80
N ASP A 742 14.41 1.69 27.40
CA ASP A 742 15.86 1.64 27.17
C ASP A 742 16.29 0.56 26.15
N GLY A 743 15.34 -0.20 25.60
CA GLY A 743 15.61 -1.25 24.60
C GLY A 743 16.18 -2.56 25.17
N LYS A 744 16.48 -2.62 26.47
CA LYS A 744 17.25 -3.73 27.07
C LYS A 744 16.40 -4.93 27.49
N HIS A 745 15.11 -4.74 27.71
CA HIS A 745 14.20 -5.81 28.08
C HIS A 745 13.11 -5.97 27.03
N ARG A 746 12.91 -7.21 26.58
CA ARG A 746 11.89 -7.58 25.61
C ARG A 746 11.12 -8.78 26.14
N GLU A 747 9.80 -8.68 26.17
CA GLU A 747 8.92 -9.76 26.60
C GLU A 747 7.78 -10.00 25.63
N VAL A 748 7.22 -11.22 25.65
CA VAL A 748 6.01 -11.56 24.92
C VAL A 748 4.83 -10.97 25.67
N PHE A 749 4.19 -9.96 25.10
CA PHE A 749 3.01 -9.34 25.70
C PHE A 749 1.77 -10.22 25.49
N SER A 750 1.55 -10.71 24.27
CA SER A 750 0.43 -11.59 23.94
C SER A 750 0.69 -12.42 22.69
N THR A 751 -0.16 -13.43 22.46
CA THR A 751 0.01 -14.44 21.40
C THR A 751 -1.29 -14.73 20.64
N GLY A 752 -1.20 -15.51 19.58
CA GLY A 752 -2.37 -16.01 18.85
C GLY A 752 -2.82 -15.09 17.73
N PHE A 753 -1.87 -14.50 16.99
CA PHE A 753 -2.16 -13.66 15.83
C PHE A 753 -1.74 -14.31 14.51
N ARG A 754 -2.57 -14.17 13.47
CA ARG A 754 -2.27 -14.70 12.13
C ARG A 754 -1.41 -13.73 11.33
N THR A 755 -1.93 -12.55 11.05
CA THR A 755 -1.28 -11.45 10.33
C THR A 755 -1.72 -10.14 10.99
N PRO A 756 -1.14 -9.80 12.15
CA PRO A 756 -1.54 -8.63 12.93
C PRO A 756 -0.91 -7.37 12.34
N ASN A 757 -1.43 -6.92 11.20
CA ASN A 757 -0.86 -5.80 10.47
C ASN A 757 -0.89 -4.51 11.30
N GLY A 758 -1.93 -4.25 12.09
CA GLY A 758 -2.09 -2.98 12.78
C GLY A 758 -2.09 -3.08 14.30
N LEU A 759 -1.45 -2.11 14.96
CA LEU A 759 -1.53 -1.87 16.39
C LEU A 759 -2.14 -0.49 16.66
N GLY A 760 -2.72 -0.33 17.86
CA GLY A 760 -3.17 0.96 18.39
C GLY A 760 -2.79 1.11 19.86
N SER A 761 -2.66 2.36 20.31
CA SER A 761 -2.47 2.70 21.71
C SER A 761 -3.59 3.65 22.12
N MET A 762 -4.33 3.26 23.16
CA MET A 762 -5.41 4.03 23.77
C MET A 762 -5.00 4.52 25.17
N PRO A 763 -5.66 5.54 25.71
CA PRO A 763 -5.41 6.04 27.06
C PRO A 763 -5.43 4.93 28.12
N GLY A 764 -4.54 5.06 29.12
CA GLY A 764 -4.42 4.11 30.22
C GLY A 764 -3.68 2.82 29.84
N GLY A 765 -2.83 2.86 28.81
CA GLY A 765 -2.01 1.72 28.38
C GLY A 765 -2.80 0.59 27.70
N ARG A 766 -4.00 0.89 27.18
CA ARG A 766 -4.84 -0.09 26.47
C ARG A 766 -4.33 -0.27 25.04
N ILE A 767 -3.62 -1.36 24.77
CA ILE A 767 -3.08 -1.67 23.44
C ILE A 767 -4.12 -2.46 22.62
N THR A 768 -4.30 -2.12 21.35
CA THR A 768 -5.12 -2.91 20.41
C THR A 768 -4.27 -3.55 19.33
N ALA A 769 -4.73 -4.69 18.79
CA ALA A 769 -4.20 -5.25 17.56
C ALA A 769 -5.32 -5.74 16.66
N SER A 770 -5.25 -5.42 15.38
CA SER A 770 -6.10 -6.04 14.37
C SER A 770 -5.50 -7.36 13.88
N ASP A 771 -6.33 -8.24 13.32
CA ASP A 771 -5.88 -9.49 12.70
C ASP A 771 -6.74 -9.85 11.48
N ASN A 772 -6.12 -10.45 10.47
CA ASN A 772 -6.76 -10.75 9.20
C ASN A 772 -7.40 -12.14 9.22
N GLN A 773 -8.60 -12.26 8.63
CA GLN A 773 -9.26 -13.54 8.42
C GLN A 773 -8.34 -14.60 7.79
N GLY A 774 -8.44 -15.84 8.28
CA GLY A 774 -7.81 -17.00 7.68
C GLY A 774 -7.95 -18.25 8.54
N GLN A 775 -6.94 -19.12 8.53
CA GLN A 775 -6.95 -20.30 9.41
C GLN A 775 -6.99 -19.86 10.87
N TRP A 776 -7.90 -20.44 11.68
CA TRP A 776 -8.07 -20.08 13.09
C TRP A 776 -8.48 -18.63 13.38
N THR A 777 -8.76 -17.85 12.34
CA THR A 777 -9.22 -16.47 12.42
C THR A 777 -10.51 -16.36 11.59
N PRO A 778 -11.69 -16.60 12.19
CA PRO A 778 -12.96 -16.78 11.47
C PRO A 778 -13.38 -15.61 10.58
N ALA A 779 -13.16 -14.39 11.07
CA ALA A 779 -13.33 -13.13 10.36
C ALA A 779 -12.18 -12.19 10.77
N SER A 780 -12.00 -11.08 10.06
CA SER A 780 -11.08 -10.04 10.51
C SER A 780 -11.57 -9.47 11.83
N LYS A 781 -10.67 -8.92 12.66
CA LYS A 781 -11.05 -8.46 14.00
C LYS A 781 -10.11 -7.41 14.55
N ILE A 782 -10.60 -6.67 15.54
CA ILE A 782 -9.79 -5.82 16.42
C ILE A 782 -9.85 -6.42 17.82
N ASN A 783 -8.69 -6.61 18.43
CA ASN A 783 -8.54 -7.16 19.77
C ASN A 783 -8.07 -6.07 20.72
N LEU A 784 -8.63 -6.01 21.92
CA LEU A 784 -8.05 -5.25 23.04
C LEU A 784 -7.12 -6.18 23.82
N LEU A 785 -5.84 -5.82 23.90
CA LEU A 785 -4.80 -6.71 24.36
C LEU A 785 -4.63 -6.68 25.88
N LYS A 786 -4.43 -7.87 26.46
CA LYS A 786 -3.97 -8.08 27.84
C LYS A 786 -2.65 -8.86 27.88
N PRO A 787 -1.81 -8.64 28.91
CA PRO A 787 -0.63 -9.46 29.18
C PRO A 787 -0.98 -10.95 29.24
N GLY A 788 -0.25 -11.78 28.51
CA GLY A 788 -0.46 -13.23 28.42
C GLY A 788 -1.71 -13.67 27.64
N GLY A 789 -2.43 -12.74 27.00
CA GLY A 789 -3.63 -13.06 26.22
C GLY A 789 -3.35 -13.93 25.00
N PHE A 790 -4.36 -14.70 24.58
CA PHE A 790 -4.33 -15.55 23.40
C PHE A 790 -5.49 -15.21 22.46
N TYR A 791 -5.21 -14.71 21.26
CA TYR A 791 -6.22 -14.20 20.32
C TYR A 791 -6.57 -15.16 19.19
N GLY A 792 -6.44 -16.46 19.41
CA GLY A 792 -7.14 -17.48 18.62
C GLY A 792 -6.35 -18.10 17.47
N TRP A 793 -5.33 -17.45 16.90
CA TRP A 793 -4.53 -18.12 15.86
C TRP A 793 -3.66 -19.23 16.43
N VAL A 794 -3.73 -20.43 15.85
CA VAL A 794 -2.93 -21.59 16.27
C VAL A 794 -1.95 -21.97 15.15
N PRO A 795 -0.66 -22.22 15.44
CA PRO A 795 0.35 -22.58 14.45
C PRO A 795 0.18 -24.02 13.97
N THR A 796 -0.85 -24.29 13.17
CA THR A 796 -1.11 -25.62 12.57
C THR A 796 -0.73 -25.70 11.09
N TYR A 797 -0.02 -24.70 10.57
CA TYR A 797 0.37 -24.60 9.16
C TYR A 797 1.87 -24.38 9.05
N SER A 798 2.57 -25.30 8.39
CA SER A 798 3.97 -25.13 7.95
C SER A 798 4.01 -25.11 6.43
N ILE A 799 4.77 -24.20 5.81
CA ILE A 799 4.96 -24.21 4.36
C ILE A 799 5.83 -25.43 3.99
N PRO A 800 5.33 -26.43 3.25
CA PRO A 800 6.09 -27.63 2.93
C PRO A 800 7.35 -27.31 2.13
N GLY A 801 8.50 -27.89 2.52
CA GLY A 801 9.76 -27.77 1.78
C GLY A 801 10.57 -26.48 2.03
N LYS A 802 10.11 -25.57 2.90
CA LYS A 802 10.88 -24.39 3.32
C LYS A 802 11.46 -24.61 4.74
N TRP A 803 12.72 -25.07 4.73
CA TRP A 803 13.76 -25.28 5.77
C TRP A 803 13.42 -25.78 7.20
N ALA A 804 14.16 -26.81 7.67
CA ALA A 804 14.67 -26.99 9.05
C ALA A 804 15.70 -28.14 9.09
N PRO A 805 16.73 -28.11 9.98
CA PRO A 805 16.57 -28.96 11.17
C PRO A 805 16.53 -28.37 12.58
N ASP A 806 17.01 -27.15 12.92
CA ASP A 806 16.79 -26.63 14.29
C ASP A 806 16.59 -25.11 14.51
N GLY A 807 16.59 -24.25 13.48
CA GLY A 807 16.18 -22.84 13.63
C GLY A 807 14.66 -22.60 13.52
N GLY A 808 13.86 -23.09 14.47
CA GLY A 808 12.43 -22.69 14.62
C GLY A 808 11.39 -23.81 14.49
N LYS A 809 11.73 -25.07 14.78
CA LYS A 809 10.76 -26.18 14.70
C LYS A 809 9.67 -26.07 15.78
N ILE A 810 8.51 -25.54 15.41
CA ILE A 810 7.25 -26.00 16.00
C ILE A 810 6.88 -27.31 15.28
N ASP A 811 6.86 -28.41 16.01
CA ASP A 811 6.28 -29.65 15.49
C ASP A 811 4.76 -29.49 15.44
N ILE A 812 4.25 -28.99 14.31
CA ILE A 812 2.83 -28.71 14.09
C ILE A 812 1.94 -29.93 14.32
N THR A 813 2.48 -31.15 14.22
CA THR A 813 1.74 -32.39 14.48
C THR A 813 1.49 -32.64 15.97
N LYS A 814 2.26 -31.97 16.83
CA LYS A 814 2.15 -32.02 18.30
C LYS A 814 1.48 -30.79 18.89
N VAL A 815 1.16 -29.78 18.10
CA VAL A 815 0.45 -28.58 18.57
C VAL A 815 -0.97 -29.00 18.96
N VAL A 816 -1.29 -28.81 20.24
CA VAL A 816 -2.64 -28.99 20.77
C VAL A 816 -3.29 -27.61 20.86
N PRO A 817 -4.32 -27.31 20.05
CA PRO A 817 -5.05 -26.05 20.15
C PRO A 817 -5.63 -25.85 21.56
N PRO A 818 -5.62 -24.62 22.10
CA PRO A 818 -6.42 -24.28 23.28
C PRO A 818 -7.91 -24.56 23.07
N THR A 819 -8.68 -24.68 24.15
CA THR A 819 -10.14 -24.88 24.06
C THR A 819 -10.92 -23.58 23.83
N SER A 820 -10.28 -22.43 24.04
CA SER A 820 -10.86 -21.09 23.90
C SER A 820 -9.77 -20.07 23.60
N PHE A 821 -10.19 -18.86 23.26
CA PHE A 821 -9.33 -17.70 23.06
C PHE A 821 -10.03 -16.46 23.64
N ASP A 822 -9.27 -15.38 23.80
CA ASP A 822 -9.80 -14.12 24.31
C ASP A 822 -10.69 -13.44 23.27
N PRO A 823 -11.91 -13.02 23.65
CA PRO A 823 -12.85 -12.43 22.70
C PRO A 823 -12.30 -11.11 22.14
N PRO A 824 -12.51 -10.83 20.85
CA PRO A 824 -12.12 -9.54 20.28
C PRO A 824 -13.00 -8.40 20.80
N LEU A 825 -12.50 -7.19 20.63
CA LEU A 825 -13.28 -5.98 20.82
C LEU A 825 -14.41 -5.92 19.78
N VAL A 826 -14.10 -6.22 18.50
CA VAL A 826 -15.08 -6.30 17.42
C VAL A 826 -14.62 -7.25 16.31
N TRP A 827 -15.55 -8.02 15.78
CA TRP A 827 -15.42 -8.79 14.53
C TRP A 827 -15.83 -7.93 13.33
N MET A 828 -15.11 -8.10 12.23
CA MET A 828 -15.33 -7.42 10.97
C MET A 828 -15.45 -8.47 9.85
N PRO A 829 -16.63 -8.61 9.21
CA PRO A 829 -16.79 -9.56 8.11
C PRO A 829 -15.97 -9.11 6.89
N GLN A 830 -15.58 -10.04 6.00
CA GLN A 830 -14.78 -9.70 4.81
C GLN A 830 -15.36 -8.57 3.95
N VAL A 831 -16.69 -8.46 3.91
CA VAL A 831 -17.38 -7.42 3.14
C VAL A 831 -17.09 -6.02 3.68
N PHE A 832 -16.81 -5.93 4.98
CA PHE A 832 -16.45 -4.71 5.69
C PHE A 832 -14.93 -4.53 5.66
N ASP A 833 -14.17 -5.54 6.10
CA ASP A 833 -12.72 -5.52 6.07
C ASP A 833 -12.12 -6.92 5.83
N ASN A 834 -11.46 -7.11 4.69
CA ASN A 834 -10.80 -8.36 4.31
C ASN A 834 -9.32 -8.39 4.70
N SER A 835 -8.71 -7.24 5.02
CA SER A 835 -7.32 -7.16 5.44
C SER A 835 -7.13 -5.89 6.27
N SER A 836 -6.93 -6.08 7.56
CA SER A 836 -6.92 -4.99 8.53
C SER A 836 -5.61 -4.21 8.51
N GLY A 837 -5.68 -2.95 8.90
CA GLY A 837 -4.56 -2.04 9.17
C GLY A 837 -4.56 -1.59 10.63
N GLY A 838 -3.86 -0.48 10.93
CA GLY A 838 -3.64 0.12 12.25
C GLY A 838 -4.88 0.66 12.94
N GLN A 839 -4.72 1.06 14.20
CA GLN A 839 -5.73 1.81 14.94
C GLN A 839 -5.14 3.12 15.47
N ILE A 840 -5.98 4.16 15.53
CA ILE A 840 -5.57 5.53 15.86
C ILE A 840 -6.53 6.05 16.92
N TRP A 841 -6.03 6.30 18.12
CA TRP A 841 -6.80 7.06 19.09
C TRP A 841 -6.67 8.54 18.76
N VAL A 842 -7.80 9.23 18.62
CA VAL A 842 -7.83 10.67 18.31
C VAL A 842 -8.51 11.39 19.45
N ASP A 843 -7.77 12.13 20.26
CA ASP A 843 -8.29 12.95 21.37
C ASP A 843 -8.23 14.46 21.08
N ASP A 844 -7.59 14.87 19.98
CA ASP A 844 -7.47 16.27 19.60
C ASP A 844 -8.83 16.83 19.16
N PRO A 845 -9.38 17.85 19.87
CA PRO A 845 -10.69 18.40 19.57
C PRO A 845 -10.75 19.13 18.22
N ARG A 846 -9.61 19.50 17.63
CA ARG A 846 -9.55 20.09 16.27
C ARG A 846 -9.95 19.09 15.19
N PHE A 847 -9.97 17.80 15.51
CA PHE A 847 -10.49 16.76 14.62
C PHE A 847 -12.02 16.69 14.60
N GLY A 848 -12.72 17.55 15.35
CA GLY A 848 -14.18 17.65 15.27
C GLY A 848 -14.91 16.46 15.92
N PRO A 849 -16.13 16.11 15.45
CA PRO A 849 -17.00 15.13 16.12
C PRO A 849 -16.42 13.72 16.32
N LEU A 850 -15.46 13.29 15.49
CA LEU A 850 -14.78 12.00 15.64
C LEU A 850 -13.72 12.00 16.75
N ALA A 851 -13.38 13.15 17.32
CA ALA A 851 -12.51 13.19 18.50
C ALA A 851 -13.11 12.38 19.66
N GLY A 852 -12.27 11.70 20.43
CA GLY A 852 -12.63 10.77 21.49
C GLY A 852 -12.93 9.33 21.03
N HIS A 853 -12.79 9.03 19.73
CA HIS A 853 -13.02 7.68 19.19
C HIS A 853 -11.73 6.99 18.78
N LEU A 854 -11.73 5.65 18.82
CA LEU A 854 -10.71 4.84 18.18
C LEU A 854 -11.05 4.69 16.70
N LEU A 855 -10.16 5.13 15.82
CA LEU A 855 -10.27 4.91 14.39
C LEU A 855 -9.56 3.61 14.00
N HIS A 856 -10.09 2.95 12.97
CA HIS A 856 -9.52 1.75 12.37
C HIS A 856 -9.21 2.01 10.90
N THR A 857 -8.08 1.50 10.41
CA THR A 857 -7.71 1.56 8.99
C THR A 857 -7.83 0.17 8.37
N SER A 858 -8.36 0.07 7.15
CA SER A 858 -8.39 -1.15 6.36
C SER A 858 -7.35 -1.09 5.25
N PHE A 859 -6.41 -2.04 5.26
CA PHE A 859 -5.47 -2.26 4.17
C PHE A 859 -6.20 -2.82 2.94
N GLY A 860 -7.15 -3.72 3.17
CA GLY A 860 -7.84 -4.43 2.10
C GLY A 860 -8.79 -3.55 1.31
N ARG A 861 -9.40 -2.57 1.97
CA ARG A 861 -10.39 -1.68 1.37
C ARG A 861 -9.88 -0.27 1.13
N GLY A 862 -8.84 0.18 1.83
CA GLY A 862 -8.49 1.61 1.81
C GLY A 862 -9.59 2.45 2.48
N TRP A 863 -10.20 1.92 3.54
CA TRP A 863 -11.29 2.54 4.28
C TRP A 863 -10.86 2.87 5.70
N MET A 864 -11.51 3.89 6.27
CA MET A 864 -11.35 4.26 7.67
C MET A 864 -12.70 4.13 8.39
N SER A 865 -12.68 3.64 9.61
CA SER A 865 -13.88 3.41 10.42
C SER A 865 -13.66 3.94 11.83
N TYR A 866 -14.73 4.20 12.59
CA TYR A 866 -14.65 4.59 14.00
C TYR A 866 -15.40 3.60 14.88
N LEU A 867 -14.91 3.42 16.11
CA LEU A 867 -15.46 2.49 17.09
C LEU A 867 -16.16 3.21 18.24
N MET A 868 -17.28 2.63 18.67
CA MET A 868 -17.98 2.98 19.91
C MET A 868 -17.77 1.84 20.90
N ILE A 869 -16.93 2.06 21.91
CA ILE A 869 -16.46 1.04 22.85
C ILE A 869 -17.32 1.03 24.11
N GLN A 870 -17.82 -0.14 24.49
CA GLN A 870 -18.54 -0.38 25.72
C GLN A 870 -17.77 -1.36 26.60
N ASP A 871 -17.50 -0.97 27.85
CA ASP A 871 -16.95 -1.85 28.88
C ASP A 871 -18.09 -2.45 29.74
N VAL A 872 -18.20 -3.78 29.78
CA VAL A 872 -19.23 -4.53 30.53
C VAL A 872 -18.56 -5.46 31.55
N GLY A 873 -18.29 -4.92 32.74
CA GLY A 873 -17.48 -5.61 33.75
C GLY A 873 -16.02 -5.68 33.32
N ASP A 874 -15.48 -6.90 33.18
CA ASP A 874 -14.10 -7.18 32.75
C ASP A 874 -13.94 -7.39 31.24
N ILE A 875 -15.03 -7.31 30.46
CA ILE A 875 -15.02 -7.51 29.01
C ILE A 875 -15.33 -6.19 28.31
N SER A 876 -14.55 -5.88 27.28
CA SER A 876 -14.84 -4.80 26.34
C SER A 876 -15.47 -5.36 25.07
N GLN A 877 -16.36 -4.59 24.47
CA GLN A 877 -16.98 -4.88 23.17
C GLN A 877 -17.24 -3.58 22.43
N ALA A 878 -17.39 -3.62 21.11
CA ALA A 878 -17.59 -2.40 20.34
C ALA A 878 -18.55 -2.56 19.16
N ALA A 879 -19.20 -1.46 18.84
CA ALA A 879 -19.78 -1.20 17.53
C ALA A 879 -18.76 -0.46 16.65
N ILE A 880 -18.83 -0.67 15.34
CA ILE A 880 -17.96 -0.05 14.34
C ILE A 880 -18.80 0.45 13.16
N VAL A 881 -18.44 1.64 12.66
CA VAL A 881 -19.08 2.31 11.53
C VAL A 881 -18.02 2.76 10.54
N ASN A 882 -18.28 2.55 9.26
CA ASN A 882 -17.37 2.97 8.19
C ASN A 882 -17.57 4.44 7.84
N LEU A 883 -16.48 5.17 7.60
CA LEU A 883 -16.55 6.51 7.04
C LEU A 883 -16.66 6.41 5.51
N PRO A 884 -17.46 7.26 4.85
CA PRO A 884 -17.73 7.18 3.41
C PRO A 884 -16.59 7.82 2.57
N TYR A 885 -15.34 7.47 2.88
CA TYR A 885 -14.15 7.98 2.19
C TYR A 885 -13.30 6.83 1.64
N ASP A 886 -12.90 6.99 0.38
CA ASP A 886 -12.10 6.02 -0.36
C ASP A 886 -10.67 6.54 -0.45
N PHE A 887 -9.77 6.00 0.38
CA PHE A 887 -8.35 6.33 0.28
C PHE A 887 -7.75 5.81 -1.03
N SER A 888 -6.75 6.47 -1.59
CA SER A 888 -6.17 6.05 -2.88
C SER A 888 -5.43 4.71 -2.79
N THR A 889 -5.03 4.30 -1.59
CA THR A 889 -4.26 3.07 -1.32
C THR A 889 -4.83 2.27 -0.16
N GLY A 890 -4.37 1.02 0.00
CA GLY A 890 -4.64 0.22 1.18
C GLY A 890 -3.97 0.82 2.40
N ILE A 891 -4.73 1.34 3.36
CA ILE A 891 -4.15 2.08 4.49
C ILE A 891 -3.73 1.17 5.65
N MET A 892 -2.43 1.18 5.94
CA MET A 892 -1.81 0.37 6.99
C MET A 892 -1.63 1.15 8.29
N ARG A 893 -1.26 2.42 8.19
CA ARG A 893 -0.88 3.25 9.34
C ARG A 893 -1.53 4.60 9.23
N GLY A 894 -1.94 5.15 10.37
CA GLY A 894 -2.21 6.56 10.47
C GLY A 894 -1.82 7.13 11.83
N ARG A 895 -1.71 8.46 11.87
CA ARG A 895 -1.32 9.24 13.05
C ARG A 895 -2.04 10.59 13.03
N VAL A 896 -2.23 11.15 14.21
CA VAL A 896 -2.66 12.53 14.39
C VAL A 896 -1.44 13.43 14.26
N ASN A 897 -1.51 14.46 13.42
CA ASN A 897 -0.47 15.47 13.36
C ASN A 897 -0.65 16.44 14.54
N PRO A 898 0.33 16.60 15.44
CA PRO A 898 0.20 17.47 16.61
C PRO A 898 0.08 18.95 16.23
N ALA A 899 0.56 19.35 15.04
CA ALA A 899 0.51 20.75 14.62
C ALA A 899 -0.90 21.21 14.24
N ASP A 900 -1.72 20.37 13.59
CA ASP A 900 -3.05 20.74 13.08
C ASP A 900 -4.21 19.92 13.68
N GLY A 901 -3.92 18.82 14.39
CA GLY A 901 -4.90 17.93 15.00
C GLY A 901 -5.63 17.03 13.99
N GLN A 902 -5.16 16.94 12.74
CA GLN A 902 -5.80 16.15 11.69
C GLN A 902 -5.20 14.75 11.57
N VAL A 903 -5.93 13.82 10.95
CA VAL A 903 -5.51 12.42 10.81
C VAL A 903 -4.90 12.19 9.44
N TYR A 904 -3.67 11.66 9.42
CA TYR A 904 -2.96 11.29 8.22
C TYR A 904 -2.83 9.77 8.14
N ALA A 905 -3.03 9.20 6.96
CA ALA A 905 -2.91 7.78 6.73
C ALA A 905 -2.07 7.47 5.48
N THR A 906 -1.36 6.34 5.54
CA THR A 906 -0.51 5.85 4.47
C THR A 906 -0.58 4.33 4.34
N GLY A 907 -0.18 3.84 3.17
CA GLY A 907 0.01 2.44 2.92
C GLY A 907 0.33 2.17 1.45
N LEU A 908 -0.04 0.98 1.00
CA LEU A 908 0.29 0.43 -0.31
C LEU A 908 -0.77 -0.61 -0.70
N GLN A 909 -0.75 -1.10 -1.94
CA GLN A 909 -1.67 -2.16 -2.39
C GLN A 909 -1.07 -3.56 -2.20
N GLY A 910 0.20 -3.77 -2.60
CA GLY A 910 1.02 -4.94 -2.24
C GLY A 910 0.31 -6.29 -2.34
N TRP A 911 -0.12 -6.83 -1.20
CA TRP A 911 -0.61 -8.22 -1.03
C TRP A 911 -2.12 -8.37 -0.89
N ASN A 912 -2.87 -7.40 -1.42
CA ASN A 912 -4.29 -7.29 -1.20
C ASN A 912 -5.14 -8.16 -2.15
N GLY A 913 -5.02 -9.49 -2.02
CA GLY A 913 -5.87 -10.42 -2.77
C GLY A 913 -7.34 -10.29 -2.37
N GLY A 914 -8.21 -9.97 -3.34
CA GLY A 914 -9.65 -9.80 -3.11
C GLY A 914 -10.05 -8.49 -2.42
N GLY A 915 -9.14 -7.51 -2.33
CA GLY A 915 -9.44 -6.17 -1.83
C GLY A 915 -10.14 -5.25 -2.83
N ARG A 916 -10.32 -3.98 -2.45
CA ARG A 916 -10.91 -2.98 -3.34
C ARG A 916 -10.02 -2.80 -4.57
N VAL A 917 -10.65 -2.80 -5.73
CA VAL A 917 -10.00 -2.61 -7.03
C VAL A 917 -9.55 -1.15 -7.17
N GLY A 918 -8.41 -0.93 -7.85
CA GLY A 918 -7.93 0.41 -8.18
C GLY A 918 -7.06 1.08 -7.10
N LEU A 919 -6.75 0.38 -6.01
CA LEU A 919 -5.84 0.88 -4.98
C LEU A 919 -4.40 1.00 -5.52
N GLU A 920 -3.75 2.12 -5.19
CA GLU A 920 -2.40 2.45 -5.63
C GLU A 920 -1.31 1.75 -4.79
N GLU A 921 -0.14 1.49 -5.37
CA GLU A 921 1.04 0.94 -4.66
C GLU A 921 1.71 1.94 -3.69
N LYS A 922 1.18 3.16 -3.59
CA LYS A 922 1.63 4.22 -2.70
C LYS A 922 0.46 5.13 -2.35
N GLY A 923 0.49 5.76 -1.18
CA GLY A 923 -0.49 6.80 -0.87
C GLY A 923 -0.24 7.47 0.47
N LEU A 924 -0.53 8.77 0.52
CA LEU A 924 -0.46 9.59 1.72
C LEU A 924 -1.58 10.61 1.67
N GLN A 925 -2.54 10.50 2.58
CA GLN A 925 -3.73 11.35 2.58
C GLN A 925 -4.07 11.82 3.99
N ARG A 926 -4.68 13.01 4.07
CA ARG A 926 -5.16 13.65 5.30
C ARG A 926 -6.67 13.63 5.30
N LEU A 927 -7.28 12.95 6.26
CA LEU A 927 -8.68 13.16 6.60
C LEU A 927 -8.73 14.44 7.46
N ARG A 928 -9.34 15.50 6.93
CA ARG A 928 -9.39 16.81 7.56
C ARG A 928 -10.82 17.17 7.95
N TYR A 929 -11.01 17.61 9.18
CA TYR A 929 -12.25 18.25 9.61
C TYR A 929 -12.36 19.63 8.95
N THR A 930 -13.47 19.89 8.25
CA THR A 930 -13.66 21.13 7.47
C THR A 930 -14.20 22.28 8.29
N GLY A 931 -14.50 22.06 9.58
CA GLY A 931 -15.23 22.99 10.43
C GLY A 931 -16.75 22.93 10.24
N ARG A 932 -17.25 22.18 9.26
CA ARG A 932 -18.69 22.01 9.02
C ARG A 932 -19.26 20.87 9.86
N PRO A 933 -20.56 20.90 10.22
CA PRO A 933 -21.19 19.80 10.95
C PRO A 933 -21.02 18.45 10.24
N HIS A 934 -20.72 17.40 11.01
CA HIS A 934 -20.75 16.01 10.56
C HIS A 934 -21.77 15.24 11.40
N ARG A 935 -22.86 14.75 10.80
CA ARG A 935 -23.87 13.95 11.51
C ARG A 935 -23.37 12.53 11.65
N MET A 936 -23.47 11.96 12.84
CA MET A 936 -22.99 10.60 13.13
C MET A 936 -23.71 9.98 14.33
N VAL A 937 -23.56 8.66 14.47
CA VAL A 937 -23.81 7.94 15.73
C VAL A 937 -22.60 8.14 16.62
N THR A 938 -22.77 8.81 17.76
CA THR A 938 -21.65 9.13 18.67
C THR A 938 -21.41 8.06 19.72
N ASP A 939 -22.41 7.23 20.01
CA ASP A 939 -22.25 6.15 20.98
C ASP A 939 -23.27 5.03 20.72
N ALA A 940 -22.88 3.80 21.06
CA ALA A 940 -23.72 2.61 20.95
C ALA A 940 -23.47 1.69 22.15
N SER A 941 -24.51 1.42 22.93
CA SER A 941 -24.43 0.55 24.11
C SER A 941 -25.50 -0.54 24.12
N VAL A 942 -25.06 -1.76 24.47
CA VAL A 942 -25.97 -2.88 24.75
C VAL A 942 -26.56 -2.68 26.13
N GLN A 943 -27.87 -2.85 26.25
CA GLN A 943 -28.62 -2.81 27.50
C GLN A 943 -29.28 -4.18 27.74
N PRO A 944 -29.72 -4.49 28.98
CA PRO A 944 -30.36 -5.77 29.29
C PRO A 944 -31.59 -6.08 28.42
N ASP A 945 -32.32 -5.05 27.97
CA ASP A 945 -33.58 -5.12 27.22
C ASP A 945 -33.49 -4.51 25.81
N GLY A 946 -32.28 -4.29 25.29
CA GLY A 946 -32.12 -3.79 23.92
C GLY A 946 -30.82 -3.04 23.66
N LEU A 947 -30.89 -2.09 22.72
CA LEU A 947 -29.75 -1.28 22.27
C LEU A 947 -30.07 0.20 22.46
N LEU A 948 -29.07 0.98 22.87
CA LEU A 948 -29.15 2.44 22.93
C LEU A 948 -28.14 3.02 21.94
N LEU A 949 -28.61 3.88 21.04
CA LEU A 949 -27.79 4.64 20.11
C LEU A 949 -27.92 6.13 20.41
N SER A 950 -26.79 6.84 20.44
CA SER A 950 -26.72 8.29 20.64
C SER A 950 -26.22 8.98 19.37
N PHE A 951 -26.71 10.19 19.12
CA PHE A 951 -26.42 10.98 17.92
C PHE A 951 -25.99 12.38 18.32
N ASN A 952 -25.18 13.04 17.48
CA ASN A 952 -24.82 14.45 17.68
C ASN A 952 -25.82 15.44 17.04
N PHE A 953 -26.98 14.96 16.62
CA PHE A 953 -28.05 15.76 16.01
C PHE A 953 -29.43 15.32 16.52
N GLN A 954 -30.43 16.12 16.17
CA GLN A 954 -31.81 15.93 16.61
C GLN A 954 -32.58 15.10 15.61
N LEU A 955 -33.08 13.94 16.03
CA LEU A 955 -33.88 13.02 15.23
C LEU A 955 -35.29 13.55 14.98
N ASP A 956 -35.85 13.20 13.81
CA ASP A 956 -37.29 13.25 13.57
C ASP A 956 -37.99 12.14 14.38
N PRO A 957 -38.82 12.47 15.38
CA PRO A 957 -39.47 11.46 16.22
C PRO A 957 -40.40 10.53 15.44
N GLU A 958 -41.06 10.99 14.37
CA GLU A 958 -41.99 10.14 13.60
C GLU A 958 -41.26 9.02 12.87
N VAL A 959 -40.11 9.35 12.27
CA VAL A 959 -39.26 8.37 11.59
C VAL A 959 -38.52 7.51 12.63
N ALA A 960 -37.90 8.13 13.63
CA ALA A 960 -37.06 7.41 14.58
C ALA A 960 -37.82 6.46 15.52
N THR A 961 -39.12 6.68 15.77
CA THR A 961 -39.96 5.73 16.55
C THR A 961 -40.58 4.63 15.68
N ASN A 962 -40.46 4.71 14.36
CA ASN A 962 -40.93 3.67 13.45
C ASN A 962 -39.94 2.50 13.41
N VAL A 963 -40.38 1.32 13.85
CA VAL A 963 -39.53 0.11 13.83
C VAL A 963 -39.09 -0.31 12.42
N ALA A 964 -39.81 0.11 11.37
CA ALA A 964 -39.44 -0.16 9.99
C ALA A 964 -38.23 0.68 9.51
N SER A 965 -37.79 1.66 10.30
CA SER A 965 -36.55 2.41 10.03
C SER A 965 -35.28 1.65 10.42
N TYR A 966 -35.40 0.41 10.92
CA TYR A 966 -34.28 -0.36 11.43
C TYR A 966 -34.34 -1.80 10.92
N ASP A 967 -33.26 -2.24 10.26
CA ASP A 967 -33.07 -3.62 9.83
C ASP A 967 -31.90 -4.23 10.59
N ALA A 968 -32.19 -5.27 11.38
CA ALA A 968 -31.21 -5.90 12.26
C ALA A 968 -31.10 -7.41 11.98
N THR A 969 -29.87 -7.91 11.86
CA THR A 969 -29.54 -9.33 11.74
C THR A 969 -28.38 -9.70 12.65
N GLN A 970 -28.25 -10.97 13.01
CA GLN A 970 -27.16 -11.46 13.87
C GLN A 970 -26.67 -12.85 13.49
N TRP A 971 -25.42 -13.16 13.79
CA TRP A 971 -24.80 -14.47 13.59
C TRP A 971 -23.55 -14.65 14.47
N ASN A 972 -23.13 -15.91 14.58
CA ASN A 972 -21.87 -16.34 15.18
C ASN A 972 -20.94 -16.94 14.15
N TYR A 973 -19.66 -17.07 14.52
CA TYR A 973 -18.63 -17.74 13.75
C TYR A 973 -18.14 -18.98 14.49
N HIS A 974 -17.64 -19.96 13.72
CA HIS A 974 -16.99 -21.14 14.27
C HIS A 974 -15.48 -20.97 14.24
N TRP A 975 -14.86 -20.96 15.42
CA TRP A 975 -13.40 -20.98 15.55
C TRP A 975 -12.84 -22.37 15.21
N SER A 976 -12.10 -22.46 14.10
CA SER A 976 -11.57 -23.73 13.60
C SER A 976 -10.31 -23.52 12.77
N ARG A 977 -9.62 -24.62 12.45
CA ARG A 977 -8.49 -24.65 11.52
C ARG A 977 -8.83 -24.28 10.07
N ASN A 978 -10.11 -24.21 9.71
CA ASN A 978 -10.52 -23.85 8.36
C ASN A 978 -10.23 -22.38 8.07
N TYR A 979 -10.10 -22.04 6.79
CA TYR A 979 -9.89 -20.65 6.39
C TYR A 979 -11.20 -19.89 6.52
N GLY A 980 -11.27 -18.97 7.50
CA GLY A 980 -12.48 -18.26 7.84
C GLY A 980 -13.59 -19.15 8.42
N SER A 981 -14.79 -18.60 8.50
CA SER A 981 -15.99 -19.31 8.92
C SER A 981 -17.19 -18.89 8.07
N ASP A 982 -18.11 -19.82 7.85
CA ASP A 982 -19.48 -19.47 7.47
C ASP A 982 -20.15 -18.68 8.61
N GLN A 983 -21.28 -18.05 8.31
CA GLN A 983 -22.13 -17.41 9.31
C GLN A 983 -23.08 -18.45 9.90
N PHE A 984 -23.22 -18.50 11.22
CA PHE A 984 -24.09 -19.43 11.93
C PHE A 984 -25.16 -18.71 12.73
N SER A 985 -26.40 -19.20 12.67
CA SER A 985 -27.53 -18.73 13.47
C SER A 985 -27.18 -18.80 14.96
N VAL A 986 -27.32 -17.68 15.67
CA VAL A 986 -27.12 -17.59 17.13
C VAL A 986 -28.08 -18.52 17.86
N LYS A 987 -29.29 -18.70 17.34
CA LYS A 987 -30.34 -19.51 17.97
C LYS A 987 -30.22 -21.01 17.71
N THR A 988 -29.79 -21.39 16.50
CA THR A 988 -29.87 -22.79 16.04
C THR A 988 -28.53 -23.43 15.73
N ASP A 989 -27.45 -22.65 15.70
CA ASP A 989 -26.09 -23.07 15.33
C ASP A 989 -26.00 -23.73 13.94
N LYS A 990 -26.94 -23.38 13.04
CA LYS A 990 -26.94 -23.80 11.64
C LYS A 990 -26.44 -22.66 10.77
N VAL A 991 -25.81 -23.01 9.64
CA VAL A 991 -25.36 -22.03 8.64
C VAL A 991 -26.52 -21.11 8.23
N GLY A 992 -26.33 -19.80 8.39
CA GLY A 992 -27.32 -18.76 8.14
C GLY A 992 -27.20 -17.58 9.11
N VAL A 993 -28.03 -16.57 8.88
CA VAL A 993 -28.16 -15.38 9.73
C VAL A 993 -29.56 -15.33 10.35
N ASP A 994 -29.67 -14.85 11.58
CA ASP A 994 -30.95 -14.65 12.27
C ASP A 994 -31.43 -13.21 12.07
N LYS A 995 -32.72 -13.02 11.77
CA LYS A 995 -33.35 -11.69 11.85
C LYS A 995 -33.59 -11.32 13.32
N VAL A 996 -33.23 -10.10 13.70
CA VAL A 996 -33.48 -9.54 15.03
C VAL A 996 -34.74 -8.69 14.97
N ALA A 997 -35.71 -8.98 15.84
CA ALA A 997 -36.99 -8.29 15.89
C ALA A 997 -36.92 -7.11 16.87
N ILE A 998 -37.03 -5.89 16.34
CA ILE A 998 -37.13 -4.67 17.14
C ILE A 998 -38.60 -4.47 17.51
N GLN A 999 -38.90 -4.55 18.82
CA GLN A 999 -40.27 -4.50 19.34
C GLN A 999 -40.81 -3.07 19.38
N SER A 1000 -39.97 -2.13 19.77
CA SER A 1000 -40.29 -0.71 19.78
C SER A 1000 -39.01 0.13 19.70
N ALA A 1001 -39.13 1.32 19.14
CA ALA A 1001 -38.09 2.34 19.17
C ALA A 1001 -38.60 3.55 19.96
N THR A 1002 -37.84 4.01 20.94
CA THR A 1002 -38.20 5.16 21.78
C THR A 1002 -37.09 6.21 21.72
N VAL A 1003 -37.46 7.43 21.35
CA VAL A 1003 -36.55 8.57 21.33
C VAL A 1003 -36.52 9.21 22.71
N ASP A 1004 -35.34 9.59 23.17
CA ASP A 1004 -35.18 10.23 24.46
C ASP A 1004 -35.76 11.66 24.48
N ASN A 1005 -35.86 12.26 25.67
CA ASN A 1005 -36.42 13.61 25.81
C ASN A 1005 -35.60 14.67 25.08
N SER A 1006 -34.28 14.46 24.94
CA SER A 1006 -33.42 15.40 24.24
C SER A 1006 -33.57 15.31 22.72
N GLY A 1007 -34.09 14.20 22.18
CA GLY A 1007 -34.24 13.98 20.74
C GLY A 1007 -32.95 13.49 20.06
N SER A 1008 -31.91 13.17 20.81
CA SER A 1008 -30.58 12.79 20.29
C SER A 1008 -30.16 11.38 20.68
N ALA A 1009 -31.07 10.56 21.21
CA ALA A 1009 -30.83 9.14 21.40
C ALA A 1009 -32.08 8.32 21.08
N VAL A 1010 -31.88 7.10 20.58
CA VAL A 1010 -32.95 6.12 20.39
C VAL A 1010 -32.62 4.82 21.11
N LYS A 1011 -33.59 4.34 21.90
CA LYS A 1011 -33.56 3.00 22.49
C LYS A 1011 -34.40 2.05 21.63
N LEU A 1012 -33.75 1.02 21.11
CA LEU A 1012 -34.36 -0.08 20.38
C LEU A 1012 -34.60 -1.23 21.34
N GLN A 1013 -35.87 -1.53 21.66
CA GLN A 1013 -36.22 -2.63 22.52
C GLN A 1013 -36.15 -3.95 21.74
N ILE A 1014 -35.36 -4.88 22.25
CA ILE A 1014 -35.16 -6.22 21.67
C ILE A 1014 -35.37 -7.23 22.79
N ASP A 1015 -36.34 -8.11 22.60
CA ASP A 1015 -36.61 -9.17 23.56
C ASP A 1015 -35.51 -10.23 23.48
N ASP A 1016 -35.10 -10.73 24.65
CA ASP A 1016 -34.14 -11.84 24.76
C ASP A 1016 -32.78 -11.51 24.08
N MET A 1017 -32.16 -10.39 24.51
CA MET A 1017 -30.81 -10.04 24.08
C MET A 1017 -29.82 -11.16 24.45
N GLN A 1018 -29.04 -11.60 23.46
CA GLN A 1018 -28.05 -12.67 23.61
C GLN A 1018 -26.68 -12.18 23.11
N PRO A 1019 -25.58 -12.72 23.65
CA PRO A 1019 -24.27 -12.56 23.02
C PRO A 1019 -24.28 -13.03 21.57
N ALA A 1020 -23.59 -12.28 20.71
CA ALA A 1020 -23.44 -12.59 19.29
C ALA A 1020 -22.08 -12.06 18.82
N ASP A 1021 -21.35 -12.86 18.04
CA ASP A 1021 -20.09 -12.39 17.42
C ASP A 1021 -20.37 -11.19 16.51
N GLN A 1022 -21.51 -11.21 15.81
CA GLN A 1022 -21.97 -10.08 15.02
C GLN A 1022 -23.47 -9.83 15.19
N LEU A 1023 -23.80 -8.58 15.51
CA LEU A 1023 -25.04 -7.91 15.19
C LEU A 1023 -24.75 -6.91 14.07
N HIS A 1024 -25.57 -6.93 13.02
CA HIS A 1024 -25.52 -6.02 11.89
C HIS A 1024 -26.81 -5.22 11.85
N LEU A 1025 -26.70 -3.90 11.95
CA LEU A 1025 -27.82 -2.97 12.02
C LEU A 1025 -27.70 -1.93 10.92
N ILE A 1026 -28.76 -1.77 10.13
CA ILE A 1026 -28.92 -0.68 9.17
C ILE A 1026 -30.06 0.20 9.67
N LEU A 1027 -29.84 1.51 9.64
CA LEU A 1027 -30.82 2.51 10.08
C LEU A 1027 -31.13 3.51 8.96
N HIS A 1028 -32.41 3.87 8.85
CA HIS A 1028 -32.98 4.77 7.87
C HIS A 1028 -33.73 5.90 8.59
N LEU A 1029 -32.99 6.94 8.97
CA LEU A 1029 -33.46 8.02 9.82
C LEU A 1029 -33.53 9.35 9.09
N ARG A 1030 -34.10 10.34 9.78
CA ARG A 1030 -34.09 11.75 9.38
C ARG A 1030 -33.81 12.60 10.59
N ASP A 1031 -33.23 13.76 10.34
CA ASP A 1031 -33.22 14.82 11.35
C ASP A 1031 -34.54 15.62 11.34
N ARG A 1032 -34.68 16.54 12.30
CA ARG A 1032 -35.87 17.40 12.41
C ARG A 1032 -36.13 18.34 11.22
N ASN A 1033 -35.14 18.54 10.34
CA ASN A 1033 -35.31 19.31 9.12
C ASN A 1033 -35.79 18.44 7.94
N GLY A 1034 -35.83 17.12 8.13
CA GLY A 1034 -36.24 16.14 7.13
C GLY A 1034 -35.10 15.59 6.29
N ASP A 1035 -33.85 15.95 6.59
CA ASP A 1035 -32.67 15.48 5.87
C ASP A 1035 -32.37 14.03 6.25
N ALA A 1036 -32.13 13.17 5.25
CA ALA A 1036 -31.87 11.75 5.45
C ALA A 1036 -30.56 11.50 6.21
N PHE A 1037 -30.56 10.43 7.02
CA PHE A 1037 -29.41 9.86 7.69
C PHE A 1037 -29.52 8.34 7.65
N ASP A 1038 -28.75 7.73 6.74
CA ASP A 1038 -28.63 6.29 6.60
C ASP A 1038 -27.25 5.85 7.13
N GLU A 1039 -27.20 4.80 7.93
CA GLU A 1039 -25.94 4.32 8.52
C GLU A 1039 -25.94 2.80 8.64
N GLU A 1040 -24.73 2.22 8.54
CA GLU A 1040 -24.51 0.79 8.74
C GLU A 1040 -23.57 0.55 9.92
N ILE A 1041 -24.04 -0.26 10.88
CA ILE A 1041 -23.32 -0.57 12.11
C ILE A 1041 -23.06 -2.07 12.18
N TYR A 1042 -21.79 -2.43 12.37
CA TYR A 1042 -21.39 -3.78 12.78
C TYR A 1042 -21.05 -3.77 14.26
N TRP A 1043 -21.52 -4.76 15.02
CA TRP A 1043 -21.38 -4.75 16.47
C TRP A 1043 -21.09 -6.15 16.99
N THR A 1044 -20.06 -6.31 17.80
CA THR A 1044 -19.83 -7.54 18.57
C THR A 1044 -20.40 -7.41 19.97
N ILE A 1045 -21.17 -8.40 20.41
CA ILE A 1045 -21.79 -8.46 21.73
C ILE A 1045 -21.20 -9.66 22.46
N ASN A 1046 -20.10 -9.44 23.18
CA ASN A 1046 -19.46 -10.48 24.00
C ASN A 1046 -20.27 -10.77 25.26
N ARG A 1047 -20.91 -9.74 25.83
CA ARG A 1047 -21.72 -9.83 27.05
C ARG A 1047 -22.90 -8.85 27.01
N VAL A 1048 -24.07 -9.33 27.40
CA VAL A 1048 -25.24 -8.48 27.67
C VAL A 1048 -25.17 -8.05 29.15
N PRO A 1049 -25.28 -6.75 29.47
CA PRO A 1049 -25.29 -6.31 30.88
C PRO A 1049 -26.43 -6.94 31.68
N GLU A 1050 -26.20 -7.19 32.96
CA GLU A 1050 -27.27 -7.65 33.86
C GLU A 1050 -28.24 -6.51 34.18
N VAL A 1051 -29.51 -6.84 34.43
CA VAL A 1051 -30.47 -5.86 34.99
C VAL A 1051 -29.96 -5.45 36.37
N GLU A 1052 -29.62 -4.17 36.57
CA GLU A 1052 -29.38 -3.63 37.91
C GLU A 1052 -30.64 -3.83 38.74
N ASN A 1053 -30.69 -4.92 39.51
CA ASN A 1053 -31.65 -5.07 40.58
C ASN A 1053 -31.28 -4.03 41.63
N ASN A 1054 -31.95 -2.88 41.58
CA ASN A 1054 -31.98 -1.90 42.66
C ASN A 1054 -32.64 -2.53 43.90
N ARG A 1055 -31.91 -3.45 44.54
CA ARG A 1055 -32.14 -3.83 45.94
C ARG A 1055 -31.36 -2.83 46.79
N ALA A 1056 -32.08 -1.76 47.12
CA ALA A 1056 -31.93 -0.90 48.29
C ALA A 1056 -30.54 -0.90 48.96
N LYS A 1057 -29.84 0.24 48.85
CA LYS A 1057 -29.10 0.80 49.98
C LYS A 1057 -29.84 2.00 50.51
#